data_AF-A0A9Y4MVX9-F1
#
_entry.id   AF-A0A9Y4MVX9-F1
#
_cell.length_a   1.000
_cell.length_b   1.000
_cell.length_c   1.000
_cell.angle_alpha   90.00
_cell.angle_beta   90.00
_cell.angle_gamma   90.00
#
_symmetry.space_group_name_H-M   'P 1'
#
loop_
_entity.id
_entity.type
_entity.pdbx_description
1 polymer ?
#
loop_
_entity_poly.entity_id
_entity_poly.type
_entity_poly.pdbx_seq_one_letter_code
_entity_poly.pdbx_strand_id
1 'polypeptide(L)'
;MAVKKSVVVTSGMRSGEADLKLQNVNLELFENMERHRTMGFISSKALVVRRGAPFAVSLQLGGRLLNPKTDSLRIKIMLGRLYVVMPVTLSRKISSSQWKAFMDPKDLNLQNPTIFISSPAAASVGRYRFQLCVFSQSGKRSCVFGKFSLLCNPWCSEDAVYIPFEDQREEYVESDSGLLFMGTAKNVVSRPWSFDQYEPGVLETCLNLLQVSPQHNKNRRRDYLNRSNPVYISRVVSAMINSEDDRGVLKGNWSNNFKQGVHPSTWTGSGDILKQWAQSGYRPVKYGQCWVFAAVMCTVMRVLGIPCRVITNFDSAHDTNDNLVIEEYYSETGQKLKRSNDSIWNFHVWVEGWMTRRDLGAELNGWQVLDPTPQERSGGVFCCGPAPVKAIKTQSMDLRYDVPFVYAEVNADVHTIILSQGRVVSMSKDTERVGSLICTKAVGFPRMQNITGDYKFIKSPTSTLSSRSSSTISDESTLSRESSSKAVLVFLNLDKSPVAGEPVRFTVQVVNKQNVAKMMKVHFNAQAKEYNNSPSDTFWENHGVIQLAPMEAKTLHQEISPAQYEDVVGDDMINLAVVMEDMKSDERFLASEEFNIASPELIIEIADESSIALNKEQVATVTFVNPFSHPVSGVLTVAGAGLIQGKLQFRMSPLAPGGKVGQRITFTPSMVGMKMLQATLSFTNIRTTIRGFKMVSISSV
;
A
#
# COMPACT_ATOMS: atom_id res chain seq x y z
N MET A 1 -95.72 -22.21 -28.96
CA MET A 1 -95.88 -21.50 -27.67
C MET A 1 -94.88 -22.12 -26.70
N ALA A 2 -93.75 -21.48 -26.37
CA ALA A 2 -93.61 -20.52 -25.25
C ALA A 2 -94.01 -21.19 -23.91
N VAL A 3 -93.20 -21.30 -22.86
CA VAL A 3 -92.29 -20.32 -22.22
C VAL A 3 -91.27 -21.05 -21.33
N LYS A 4 -90.01 -20.59 -21.35
CA LYS A 4 -88.95 -20.87 -20.36
C LYS A 4 -89.28 -20.20 -19.01
N LYS A 5 -89.06 -20.89 -17.89
CA LYS A 5 -88.72 -20.24 -16.61
C LYS A 5 -87.46 -20.87 -16.01
N SER A 6 -86.43 -20.04 -15.98
CA SER A 6 -85.11 -20.24 -15.40
C SER A 6 -85.20 -20.21 -13.87
N VAL A 7 -84.55 -21.16 -13.20
CA VAL A 7 -84.21 -21.04 -11.77
C VAL A 7 -82.74 -20.65 -11.69
N VAL A 8 -82.50 -19.46 -11.16
CA VAL A 8 -81.18 -18.87 -10.92
C VAL A 8 -80.56 -19.60 -9.74
N VAL A 9 -79.50 -20.39 -9.98
CA VAL A 9 -78.55 -20.76 -8.94
C VAL A 9 -77.55 -19.61 -8.85
N THR A 10 -77.64 -18.85 -7.76
CA THR A 10 -76.72 -17.78 -7.42
C THR A 10 -75.33 -18.37 -7.14
N SER A 11 -74.47 -18.39 -8.16
CA SER A 11 -73.04 -18.41 -7.93
C SER A 11 -72.69 -17.11 -7.21
N GLY A 12 -72.28 -17.22 -5.94
CA GLY A 12 -71.72 -16.09 -5.22
C GLY A 12 -70.46 -15.62 -5.92
N MET A 13 -70.59 -14.59 -6.77
CA MET A 13 -69.48 -13.72 -7.14
C MET A 13 -68.91 -13.15 -5.85
N ARG A 14 -67.78 -13.71 -5.40
CA ARG A 14 -66.91 -12.97 -4.47
C ARG A 14 -66.34 -11.79 -5.25
N SER A 15 -66.63 -10.61 -4.72
CA SER A 15 -66.02 -9.32 -5.05
C SER A 15 -64.54 -9.48 -5.47
N GLY A 16 -64.18 -8.93 -6.63
CA GLY A 16 -62.83 -8.95 -7.15
C GLY A 16 -61.87 -8.15 -6.27
N GLU A 17 -61.28 -8.79 -5.26
CA GLU A 17 -60.07 -8.28 -4.63
C GLU A 17 -58.94 -8.29 -5.67
N ALA A 18 -58.29 -7.15 -5.85
CA ALA A 18 -57.12 -7.06 -6.71
C ALA A 18 -56.03 -8.03 -6.21
N ASP A 19 -55.57 -8.92 -7.08
CA ASP A 19 -54.57 -9.93 -6.73
C ASP A 19 -53.22 -9.30 -6.35
N LEU A 20 -52.41 -10.06 -5.61
CA LEU A 20 -51.15 -9.61 -5.03
C LEU A 20 -50.19 -9.09 -6.12
N LYS A 21 -49.78 -7.83 -6.02
CA LYS A 21 -48.88 -7.17 -6.97
C LYS A 21 -47.73 -6.49 -6.26
N LEU A 22 -46.51 -6.66 -6.77
CA LEU A 22 -45.36 -5.90 -6.27
C LEU A 22 -45.41 -4.48 -6.85
N GLN A 23 -45.50 -3.46 -5.98
CA GLN A 23 -45.56 -2.05 -6.38
C GLN A 23 -44.18 -1.39 -6.33
N ASN A 24 -43.48 -1.53 -5.20
CA ASN A 24 -42.19 -0.90 -4.97
C ASN A 24 -41.25 -1.82 -4.19
N VAL A 25 -39.95 -1.58 -4.33
CA VAL A 25 -38.87 -2.26 -3.59
C VAL A 25 -37.88 -1.20 -3.11
N ASN A 26 -37.69 -1.12 -1.80
CA ASN A 26 -36.65 -0.31 -1.18
C ASN A 26 -35.49 -1.20 -0.76
N LEU A 27 -34.26 -0.78 -1.09
CA LEU A 27 -33.03 -1.46 -0.71
C LEU A 27 -32.48 -1.01 0.65
N GLU A 28 -33.19 -0.13 1.37
CA GLU A 28 -32.79 0.38 2.68
C GLU A 28 -31.32 0.80 2.68
N LEU A 29 -30.97 1.67 1.71
CA LEU A 29 -29.59 1.95 1.33
C LEU A 29 -28.77 2.43 2.53
N PHE A 30 -29.31 3.40 3.28
CA PHE A 30 -28.62 4.01 4.41
C PHE A 30 -28.41 3.00 5.53
N GLU A 31 -29.48 2.36 6.00
CA GLU A 31 -29.46 1.42 7.12
C GLU A 31 -28.60 0.20 6.82
N ASN A 32 -28.64 -0.31 5.59
CA ASN A 32 -27.77 -1.41 5.18
C ASN A 32 -26.32 -0.97 5.08
N MET A 33 -26.01 0.17 4.48
CA MET A 33 -24.62 0.61 4.35
C MET A 33 -24.01 0.95 5.72
N GLU A 34 -24.80 1.47 6.65
CA GLU A 34 -24.38 1.68 8.04
C GLU A 34 -24.03 0.35 8.71
N ARG A 35 -24.96 -0.62 8.70
CA ARG A 35 -24.75 -1.96 9.30
C ARG A 35 -23.59 -2.73 8.66
N HIS A 36 -23.36 -2.53 7.37
CA HIS A 36 -22.29 -3.19 6.63
C HIS A 36 -20.97 -2.43 6.61
N ARG A 37 -20.87 -1.28 7.30
CA ARG A 37 -19.65 -0.46 7.32
C ARG A 37 -19.20 -0.08 5.91
N THR A 38 -20.14 0.41 5.11
CA THR A 38 -19.97 0.79 3.71
C THR A 38 -20.55 2.17 3.40
N MET A 39 -20.87 2.98 4.42
CA MET A 39 -21.39 4.35 4.27
C MET A 39 -20.48 5.27 3.45
N GLY A 40 -19.16 5.06 3.48
CA GLY A 40 -18.24 5.81 2.62
C GLY A 40 -18.53 5.65 1.12
N PHE A 41 -19.24 4.57 0.72
CA PHE A 41 -19.65 4.33 -0.67
C PHE A 41 -21.05 4.84 -1.01
N ILE A 42 -21.63 5.76 -0.22
CA ILE A 42 -22.98 6.31 -0.45
C ILE A 42 -23.15 6.96 -1.83
N SER A 43 -22.05 7.40 -2.45
CA SER A 43 -22.02 7.95 -3.81
C SER A 43 -22.20 6.88 -4.90
N SER A 44 -22.11 5.59 -4.57
CA SER A 44 -22.32 4.49 -5.52
C SER A 44 -23.79 4.38 -5.92
N LYS A 45 -24.03 4.04 -7.19
CA LYS A 45 -25.39 3.86 -7.75
C LYS A 45 -26.07 2.55 -7.32
N ALA A 46 -25.35 1.68 -6.61
CA ALA A 46 -25.85 0.38 -6.16
C ALA A 46 -25.61 0.22 -4.66
N LEU A 47 -26.46 -0.57 -4.00
CA LEU A 47 -26.24 -0.97 -2.61
C LEU A 47 -24.87 -1.65 -2.47
N VAL A 48 -24.06 -1.29 -1.48
CA VAL A 48 -22.77 -1.90 -1.20
C VAL A 48 -22.83 -2.60 0.14
N VAL A 49 -22.65 -3.92 0.13
CA VAL A 49 -22.75 -4.79 1.31
C VAL A 49 -21.59 -5.76 1.36
N ARG A 50 -21.40 -6.39 2.52
CA ARG A 50 -20.33 -7.36 2.77
C ARG A 50 -20.89 -8.77 2.93
N ARG A 51 -20.16 -9.77 2.45
CA ARG A 51 -20.58 -11.18 2.52
C ARG A 51 -20.73 -11.70 3.95
N GLY A 52 -21.47 -12.78 4.16
CA GLY A 52 -21.65 -13.36 5.50
C GLY A 52 -22.56 -12.56 6.45
N ALA A 53 -23.09 -11.41 6.04
CA ALA A 53 -24.03 -10.60 6.80
C ALA A 53 -25.35 -10.38 6.01
N PRO A 54 -26.52 -10.38 6.68
CA PRO A 54 -27.80 -10.12 6.03
C PRO A 54 -28.04 -8.63 5.76
N PHE A 55 -28.64 -8.31 4.62
CA PHE A 55 -29.13 -6.96 4.29
C PHE A 55 -30.64 -6.96 4.05
N ALA A 56 -31.31 -5.88 4.41
CA ALA A 56 -32.76 -5.72 4.35
C ALA A 56 -33.23 -5.21 2.98
N VAL A 57 -34.39 -5.68 2.54
CA VAL A 57 -35.10 -5.22 1.34
C VAL A 57 -36.58 -5.14 1.69
N SER A 58 -37.14 -3.93 1.73
CA SER A 58 -38.56 -3.74 2.02
C SER A 58 -39.38 -3.73 0.75
N LEU A 59 -40.52 -4.43 0.79
CA LEU A 59 -41.46 -4.49 -0.33
C LEU A 59 -42.69 -3.65 -0.01
N GLN A 60 -43.24 -3.01 -1.03
CA GLN A 60 -44.60 -2.49 -1.00
C GLN A 60 -45.47 -3.36 -1.89
N LEU A 61 -46.43 -4.05 -1.27
CA LEU A 61 -47.37 -4.91 -2.00
C LEU A 61 -48.71 -4.17 -2.17
N GLY A 62 -49.25 -4.25 -3.38
CA GLY A 62 -50.56 -3.74 -3.74
C GLY A 62 -51.56 -4.86 -3.97
N GLY A 63 -52.84 -4.51 -3.88
CA GLY A 63 -53.94 -5.48 -3.92
C GLY A 63 -54.21 -6.06 -2.54
N ARG A 64 -54.44 -7.38 -2.46
CA ARG A 64 -54.62 -8.10 -1.18
C ARG A 64 -53.31 -8.28 -0.41
N LEU A 65 -53.43 -8.61 0.88
CA LEU A 65 -52.28 -8.94 1.75
C LEU A 65 -51.56 -10.21 1.30
N LEU A 66 -50.26 -10.27 1.61
CA LEU A 66 -49.46 -11.49 1.43
C LEU A 66 -50.01 -12.61 2.32
N ASN A 67 -50.30 -13.76 1.73
CA ASN A 67 -50.64 -14.97 2.47
C ASN A 67 -49.46 -15.96 2.42
N PRO A 68 -48.65 -16.10 3.49
CA PRO A 68 -47.48 -16.97 3.48
C PRO A 68 -47.76 -18.47 3.27
N LYS A 69 -49.03 -18.90 3.37
CA LYS A 69 -49.43 -20.29 3.14
C LYS A 69 -49.72 -20.60 1.67
N THR A 70 -50.17 -19.61 0.90
CA THR A 70 -50.63 -19.80 -0.49
C THR A 70 -49.80 -19.04 -1.51
N ASP A 71 -49.17 -17.94 -1.10
CA ASP A 71 -48.27 -17.14 -1.94
C ASP A 71 -46.83 -17.55 -1.69
N SER A 72 -45.99 -17.41 -2.72
CA SER A 72 -44.56 -17.65 -2.57
C SER A 72 -43.73 -16.49 -3.10
N LEU A 73 -42.69 -16.14 -2.35
CA LEU A 73 -41.68 -15.19 -2.76
C LEU A 73 -40.41 -15.96 -3.10
N ARG A 74 -39.78 -15.63 -4.22
CA ARG A 74 -38.50 -16.20 -4.64
C ARG A 74 -37.55 -15.10 -5.04
N ILE A 75 -36.28 -15.28 -4.67
CA ILE A 75 -35.19 -14.39 -5.04
C ILE A 75 -34.22 -15.17 -5.92
N LYS A 76 -33.87 -14.58 -7.07
CA LYS A 76 -32.80 -15.03 -7.94
C LYS A 76 -31.63 -14.06 -7.85
N ILE A 77 -30.53 -14.49 -7.24
CA ILE A 77 -29.26 -13.74 -7.16
C ILE A 77 -28.39 -14.14 -8.36
N MET A 78 -27.71 -13.19 -9.00
CA MET A 78 -26.95 -13.40 -10.22
C MET A 78 -25.60 -12.68 -10.17
N LEU A 79 -24.51 -13.40 -10.48
CA LEU A 79 -23.16 -12.87 -10.70
C LEU A 79 -22.70 -13.28 -12.11
N GLY A 80 -22.76 -12.34 -13.05
CA GLY A 80 -22.59 -12.66 -14.47
C GLY A 80 -23.63 -13.68 -14.93
N ARG A 81 -23.18 -14.87 -15.35
CA ARG A 81 -24.07 -15.99 -15.74
C ARG A 81 -24.31 -17.00 -14.60
N LEU A 82 -23.62 -16.88 -13.47
CA LEU A 82 -23.88 -17.69 -12.29
C LEU A 82 -25.15 -17.17 -11.60
N TYR A 83 -25.98 -18.08 -11.09
CA TYR A 83 -27.16 -17.69 -10.36
C TYR A 83 -27.55 -18.71 -9.28
N VAL A 84 -28.26 -18.23 -8.27
CA VAL A 84 -28.92 -19.04 -7.24
C VAL A 84 -30.36 -18.56 -7.13
N VAL A 85 -31.31 -19.50 -7.06
CA VAL A 85 -32.72 -19.21 -6.80
C VAL A 85 -33.06 -19.78 -5.44
N MET A 86 -33.67 -18.98 -4.58
CA MET A 86 -34.05 -19.37 -3.23
C MET A 86 -35.45 -18.85 -2.87
N PRO A 87 -36.26 -19.63 -2.13
CA PRO A 87 -37.50 -19.14 -1.57
C PRO A 87 -37.22 -18.18 -0.40
N VAL A 88 -38.14 -17.25 -0.16
CA VAL A 88 -38.17 -16.46 1.09
C VAL A 88 -38.92 -17.26 2.14
N THR A 89 -38.28 -17.50 3.29
CA THR A 89 -38.85 -18.30 4.38
C THR A 89 -39.21 -17.44 5.59
N LEU A 90 -40.02 -17.97 6.51
CA LEU A 90 -40.31 -17.32 7.80
C LEU A 90 -39.32 -17.75 8.91
N SER A 91 -38.18 -18.35 8.56
CA SER A 91 -37.24 -18.88 9.55
C SER A 91 -35.93 -18.11 9.52
N ARG A 92 -35.53 -17.58 10.68
CA ARG A 92 -34.23 -16.95 10.90
C ARG A 92 -33.08 -17.96 11.04
N LYS A 93 -33.26 -19.25 10.74
CA LYS A 93 -32.15 -20.21 10.80
C LYS A 93 -31.11 -19.84 9.74
N ILE A 94 -30.06 -19.13 10.14
CA ILE A 94 -28.92 -18.73 9.31
C ILE A 94 -28.16 -20.01 8.93
N SER A 95 -27.81 -20.17 7.65
CA SER A 95 -26.80 -21.15 7.22
C SER A 95 -25.56 -20.37 6.86
N SER A 96 -24.41 -20.81 7.35
CA SER A 96 -23.11 -20.27 6.99
C SER A 96 -22.68 -20.60 5.55
N SER A 97 -23.30 -21.62 4.93
CA SER A 97 -22.80 -22.23 3.69
C SER A 97 -23.59 -21.91 2.42
N GLN A 98 -24.78 -21.31 2.52
CA GLN A 98 -25.65 -21.08 1.36
C GLN A 98 -26.37 -19.73 1.43
N TRP A 99 -26.73 -19.20 0.26
CA TRP A 99 -27.59 -18.02 0.17
C TRP A 99 -28.97 -18.33 0.75
N LYS A 100 -29.51 -17.38 1.53
CA LYS A 100 -30.82 -17.48 2.14
C LYS A 100 -31.59 -16.17 2.05
N ALA A 101 -32.91 -16.27 2.03
CA ALA A 101 -33.80 -15.15 2.17
C ALA A 101 -34.87 -15.47 3.22
N PHE A 102 -35.14 -14.53 4.11
CA PHE A 102 -36.14 -14.71 5.16
C PHE A 102 -36.86 -13.42 5.53
N MET A 103 -38.07 -13.54 6.07
CA MET A 103 -38.76 -12.47 6.79
C MET A 103 -38.68 -12.77 8.29
N ASP A 104 -38.47 -11.75 9.13
CA ASP A 104 -38.48 -11.95 10.58
C ASP A 104 -39.94 -12.13 11.07
N PRO A 105 -40.30 -13.26 11.72
CA PRO A 105 -41.65 -13.45 12.24
C PRO A 105 -42.08 -12.41 13.27
N LYS A 106 -41.12 -11.78 13.97
CA LYS A 106 -41.41 -10.80 15.01
C LYS A 106 -41.85 -9.45 14.45
N ASP A 107 -41.38 -9.11 13.25
CA ASP A 107 -41.64 -7.83 12.58
C ASP A 107 -42.47 -8.02 11.30
N LEU A 108 -43.33 -9.06 11.27
CA LEU A 108 -44.04 -9.47 10.07
C LEU A 108 -45.16 -8.49 9.69
N ASN A 109 -44.86 -7.60 8.73
CA ASN A 109 -45.87 -6.78 8.06
C ASN A 109 -46.30 -7.44 6.74
N LEU A 110 -47.54 -7.93 6.66
CA LEU A 110 -48.06 -8.64 5.48
C LEU A 110 -48.41 -7.73 4.29
N GLN A 111 -48.51 -6.42 4.51
CA GLN A 111 -48.72 -5.44 3.45
C GLN A 111 -47.39 -4.92 2.91
N ASN A 112 -46.44 -4.64 3.80
CA ASN A 112 -45.11 -4.13 3.46
C ASN A 112 -44.01 -5.00 4.10
N PRO A 113 -43.78 -6.23 3.63
CA PRO A 113 -42.84 -7.13 4.26
C PRO A 113 -41.38 -6.69 4.01
N THR A 114 -40.56 -6.80 5.05
CA THR A 114 -39.11 -6.67 4.96
C THR A 114 -38.46 -8.05 4.83
N ILE A 115 -37.64 -8.22 3.81
CA ILE A 115 -36.92 -9.45 3.52
C ILE A 115 -35.44 -9.23 3.78
N PHE A 116 -34.85 -10.12 4.55
CA PHE A 116 -33.41 -10.18 4.77
C PHE A 116 -32.79 -11.17 3.79
N ILE A 117 -31.82 -10.71 3.01
CA ILE A 117 -31.03 -11.53 2.11
C ILE A 117 -29.66 -11.75 2.75
N SER A 118 -29.32 -13.01 2.99
CA SER A 118 -28.05 -13.41 3.61
C SER A 118 -27.21 -14.21 2.62
N SER A 119 -25.96 -13.82 2.48
CA SER A 119 -24.95 -14.54 1.70
C SER A 119 -24.06 -15.37 2.62
N PRO A 120 -23.50 -16.50 2.16
CA PRO A 120 -22.48 -17.20 2.92
C PRO A 120 -21.20 -16.36 3.03
N ALA A 121 -20.41 -16.57 4.09
CA ALA A 121 -19.13 -15.88 4.28
C ALA A 121 -18.10 -16.19 3.17
N ALA A 122 -18.30 -17.28 2.42
CA ALA A 122 -17.50 -17.64 1.25
C ALA A 122 -18.16 -17.23 -0.09
N ALA A 123 -19.13 -16.32 -0.10
CA ALA A 123 -19.69 -15.81 -1.34
C ALA A 123 -18.64 -15.05 -2.19
N SER A 124 -18.75 -15.14 -3.50
CA SER A 124 -17.85 -14.46 -4.43
C SER A 124 -18.01 -12.94 -4.37
N VAL A 125 -16.90 -12.22 -4.35
CA VAL A 125 -16.87 -10.75 -4.44
C VAL A 125 -17.23 -10.30 -5.86
N GLY A 126 -18.06 -9.25 -5.99
CA GLY A 126 -18.41 -8.68 -7.28
C GLY A 126 -19.71 -7.89 -7.32
N ARG A 127 -20.09 -7.48 -8.53
CA ARG A 127 -21.39 -6.84 -8.79
C ARG A 127 -22.46 -7.88 -9.08
N TYR A 128 -23.49 -7.87 -8.26
CA TYR A 128 -24.64 -8.75 -8.35
C TYR A 128 -25.85 -8.03 -8.94
N ARG A 129 -26.69 -8.83 -9.60
CA ARG A 129 -28.07 -8.48 -9.92
C ARG A 129 -28.96 -9.40 -9.12
N PHE A 130 -30.11 -8.91 -8.67
CA PHE A 130 -31.14 -9.79 -8.15
C PHE A 130 -32.47 -9.57 -8.86
N GLN A 131 -33.28 -10.62 -8.86
CA GLN A 131 -34.66 -10.59 -9.29
C GLN A 131 -35.50 -11.13 -8.13
N LEU A 132 -36.39 -10.31 -7.60
CA LEU A 132 -37.36 -10.71 -6.60
C LEU A 132 -38.70 -10.92 -7.29
N CYS A 133 -39.32 -12.07 -7.10
CA CYS A 133 -40.59 -12.42 -7.70
C CYS A 133 -41.60 -12.85 -6.64
N VAL A 134 -42.81 -12.34 -6.76
CA VAL A 134 -44.00 -12.74 -6.01
C VAL A 134 -44.87 -13.60 -6.92
N PHE A 135 -45.28 -14.76 -6.42
CA PHE A 135 -46.17 -15.70 -7.10
C PHE A 135 -47.45 -15.84 -6.26
N SER A 136 -48.58 -15.45 -6.85
CA SER A 136 -49.89 -15.59 -6.21
C SER A 136 -50.52 -16.96 -6.49
N GLN A 137 -51.52 -17.33 -5.67
CA GLN A 137 -52.31 -18.54 -5.87
C GLN A 137 -53.02 -18.60 -7.24
N SER A 138 -53.30 -17.44 -7.87
CA SER A 138 -53.93 -17.36 -9.20
C SER A 138 -52.95 -17.65 -10.36
N GLY A 139 -51.67 -17.91 -10.06
CA GLY A 139 -50.61 -18.10 -11.04
C GLY A 139 -50.03 -16.81 -11.59
N LYS A 140 -50.48 -15.63 -11.12
CA LYS A 140 -49.89 -14.35 -11.52
C LYS A 140 -48.51 -14.16 -10.89
N ARG A 141 -47.59 -13.66 -11.71
CA ARG A 141 -46.19 -13.39 -11.36
C ARG A 141 -45.90 -11.90 -11.49
N SER A 142 -45.34 -11.32 -10.44
CA SER A 142 -44.81 -9.95 -10.45
C SER A 142 -43.36 -9.96 -9.99
N CYS A 143 -42.46 -9.27 -10.69
CA CYS A 143 -41.03 -9.26 -10.34
C CYS A 143 -40.40 -7.88 -10.45
N VAL A 144 -39.42 -7.60 -9.59
CA VAL A 144 -38.56 -6.42 -9.63
C VAL A 144 -37.10 -6.85 -9.71
N PHE A 145 -36.27 -5.99 -10.31
CA PHE A 145 -34.85 -6.19 -10.47
C PHE A 145 -34.08 -5.10 -9.72
N GLY A 146 -33.00 -5.50 -9.07
CA GLY A 146 -32.07 -4.57 -8.45
C GLY A 146 -30.62 -5.00 -8.62
N LYS A 147 -29.71 -4.17 -8.12
CA LYS A 147 -28.26 -4.37 -8.19
C LYS A 147 -27.65 -4.08 -6.83
N PHE A 148 -26.60 -4.83 -6.49
CA PHE A 148 -25.78 -4.56 -5.32
C PHE A 148 -24.35 -5.03 -5.58
N SER A 149 -23.39 -4.48 -4.86
CA SER A 149 -22.01 -4.94 -4.81
C SER A 149 -21.79 -5.71 -3.52
N LEU A 150 -21.13 -6.87 -3.62
CA LEU A 150 -20.78 -7.70 -2.46
C LEU A 150 -19.26 -7.72 -2.30
N LEU A 151 -18.78 -7.32 -1.13
CA LEU A 151 -17.36 -7.24 -0.76
C LEU A 151 -16.99 -8.32 0.28
N CYS A 152 -15.68 -8.51 0.52
CA CYS A 152 -15.21 -9.28 1.67
C CYS A 152 -15.64 -8.62 2.99
N ASN A 153 -15.75 -9.42 4.05
CA ASN A 153 -16.26 -8.99 5.34
C ASN A 153 -15.28 -9.24 6.50
N PRO A 154 -14.43 -8.26 6.84
CA PRO A 154 -13.50 -8.41 7.96
C PRO A 154 -14.16 -8.35 9.34
N TRP A 155 -15.46 -8.06 9.43
CA TRP A 155 -16.26 -8.14 10.67
C TRP A 155 -16.97 -9.49 10.87
N CYS A 156 -16.97 -10.36 9.86
CA CYS A 156 -17.62 -11.68 9.95
C CYS A 156 -16.60 -12.75 10.35
N SER A 157 -16.76 -13.37 11.51
CA SER A 157 -15.83 -14.37 12.06
C SER A 157 -15.64 -15.62 11.20
N GLU A 158 -16.59 -15.93 10.31
CA GLU A 158 -16.51 -17.05 9.36
C GLU A 158 -15.78 -16.67 8.05
N ASP A 159 -15.59 -15.38 7.80
CA ASP A 159 -14.90 -14.88 6.60
C ASP A 159 -13.39 -15.12 6.72
N ALA A 160 -12.78 -15.51 5.61
CA ALA A 160 -11.35 -15.72 5.50
C ALA A 160 -10.51 -14.46 5.77
N VAL A 161 -11.10 -13.25 5.77
CA VAL A 161 -10.41 -11.98 6.06
C VAL A 161 -10.75 -11.37 7.42
N TYR A 162 -11.38 -12.14 8.32
CA TYR A 162 -11.74 -11.67 9.64
C TYR A 162 -10.53 -11.22 10.46
N ILE A 163 -10.60 -10.00 11.00
CA ILE A 163 -9.72 -9.51 12.07
C ILE A 163 -10.59 -9.37 13.32
N PRO A 164 -10.14 -9.77 14.53
CA PRO A 164 -10.95 -9.66 15.74
C PRO A 164 -10.97 -8.26 16.37
N PHE A 165 -9.94 -7.44 16.18
CA PHE A 165 -9.82 -6.11 16.79
C PHE A 165 -10.41 -4.99 15.92
N GLU A 166 -11.25 -4.10 16.50
CA GLU A 166 -11.94 -3.03 15.74
C GLU A 166 -10.97 -1.94 15.27
N ASP A 167 -10.02 -1.52 16.11
CA ASP A 167 -8.98 -0.53 15.76
C ASP A 167 -8.17 -0.93 14.51
N GLN A 168 -7.88 -2.23 14.35
CA GLN A 168 -7.24 -2.78 13.16
C GLN A 168 -8.16 -2.77 11.94
N ARG A 169 -9.47 -3.00 12.11
CA ARG A 169 -10.44 -2.89 11.01
C ARG A 169 -10.58 -1.43 10.57
N GLU A 170 -10.64 -0.50 11.52
CA GLU A 170 -10.63 0.94 11.26
C GLU A 170 -9.36 1.35 10.48
N GLU A 171 -8.17 0.95 10.91
CA GLU A 171 -6.92 1.32 10.22
C GLU A 171 -6.75 0.64 8.86
N TYR A 172 -7.01 -0.67 8.77
CA TYR A 172 -6.61 -1.49 7.61
C TYR A 172 -7.71 -1.66 6.58
N VAL A 173 -8.93 -1.16 6.84
CA VAL A 173 -10.07 -1.22 5.91
C VAL A 173 -10.70 0.16 5.76
N GLU A 174 -11.03 0.82 6.87
CA GLU A 174 -11.85 2.03 6.82
C GLU A 174 -11.05 3.30 6.55
N SER A 175 -9.85 3.44 7.12
CA SER A 175 -9.00 4.61 6.98
C SER A 175 -8.58 4.84 5.53
N ASP A 176 -8.80 6.06 5.05
CA ASP A 176 -8.45 6.54 3.71
C ASP A 176 -7.17 7.38 3.67
N SER A 177 -6.48 7.47 4.81
CA SER A 177 -5.25 8.24 4.98
C SER A 177 -4.08 7.32 5.36
N GLY A 178 -2.95 7.46 4.66
CA GLY A 178 -1.76 6.63 4.83
C GLY A 178 -0.48 7.45 4.98
N LEU A 179 0.57 6.76 5.46
CA LEU A 179 1.95 7.25 5.46
C LEU A 179 2.84 6.21 4.77
N LEU A 180 3.65 6.66 3.84
CA LEU A 180 4.67 5.87 3.14
C LEU A 180 6.04 6.26 3.69
N PHE A 181 6.87 5.30 4.03
CA PHE A 181 8.21 5.56 4.57
C PHE A 181 9.25 5.37 3.48
N MET A 182 10.19 6.31 3.38
CA MET A 182 11.23 6.36 2.36
C MET A 182 12.56 6.85 2.94
N GLY A 183 13.59 6.91 2.11
CA GLY A 183 14.94 7.31 2.53
C GLY A 183 15.76 6.09 2.93
N THR A 184 16.36 6.15 4.12
CA THR A 184 17.17 5.05 4.67
C THR A 184 16.76 4.73 6.10
N ALA A 185 17.14 3.56 6.62
CA ALA A 185 16.82 3.17 7.98
C ALA A 185 17.31 4.18 9.06
N LYS A 186 18.38 4.95 8.76
CA LYS A 186 18.93 5.99 9.64
C LYS A 186 18.31 7.38 9.42
N ASN A 187 17.66 7.63 8.29
CA ASN A 187 17.05 8.92 7.95
C ASN A 187 15.68 8.74 7.27
N VAL A 188 14.76 8.11 8.00
CA VAL A 188 13.42 7.78 7.50
C VAL A 188 12.59 9.05 7.29
N VAL A 189 12.07 9.23 6.09
CA VAL A 189 11.15 10.31 5.73
C VAL A 189 9.73 9.75 5.57
N SER A 190 8.75 10.40 6.18
CA SER A 190 7.34 10.05 6.04
C SER A 190 6.70 10.87 4.92
N ARG A 191 5.97 10.20 4.02
CA ARG A 191 5.19 10.85 2.96
C ARG A 191 3.71 10.58 3.14
N PRO A 192 2.86 11.62 3.22
CA PRO A 192 1.42 11.43 3.26
C PRO A 192 0.91 10.82 1.94
N TRP A 193 -0.09 9.94 2.05
CA TRP A 193 -0.75 9.36 0.90
C TRP A 193 -2.25 9.24 1.12
N SER A 194 -3.05 9.73 0.17
CA SER A 194 -4.50 9.56 0.20
C SER A 194 -4.90 8.28 -0.53
N PHE A 195 -5.47 7.31 0.18
CA PHE A 195 -5.93 6.08 -0.47
C PHE A 195 -7.21 6.31 -1.27
N ASP A 196 -7.98 7.34 -0.94
CA ASP A 196 -9.16 7.80 -1.69
C ASP A 196 -10.19 6.70 -1.98
N GLN A 197 -10.28 5.64 -1.14
CA GLN A 197 -11.13 4.48 -1.46
C GLN A 197 -12.61 4.83 -1.63
N TYR A 198 -13.07 5.91 -0.99
CA TYR A 198 -14.46 6.37 -1.00
C TYR A 198 -14.76 7.43 -2.06
N GLU A 199 -13.74 7.89 -2.80
CA GLU A 199 -13.95 8.86 -3.86
C GLU A 199 -14.86 8.27 -4.97
N PRO A 200 -15.78 9.06 -5.55
CA PRO A 200 -16.72 8.56 -6.54
C PRO A 200 -16.04 7.83 -7.71
N GLY A 201 -16.52 6.63 -8.01
CA GLY A 201 -16.01 5.79 -9.10
C GLY A 201 -14.82 4.90 -8.76
N VAL A 202 -14.17 5.08 -7.59
CA VAL A 202 -13.03 4.24 -7.18
C VAL A 202 -13.50 2.81 -6.92
N LEU A 203 -14.58 2.62 -6.14
CA LEU A 203 -15.21 1.30 -5.94
C LEU A 203 -15.48 0.59 -7.27
N GLU A 204 -16.09 1.30 -8.22
CA GLU A 204 -16.42 0.74 -9.51
C GLU A 204 -15.18 0.34 -10.31
N THR A 205 -14.13 1.14 -10.22
CA THR A 205 -12.85 0.88 -10.87
C THR A 205 -12.20 -0.38 -10.30
N CYS A 206 -12.14 -0.54 -8.98
CA CYS A 206 -11.58 -1.73 -8.33
C CYS A 206 -12.36 -3.02 -8.70
N LEU A 207 -13.68 -2.95 -8.77
CA LEU A 207 -14.51 -4.09 -9.21
C LEU A 207 -14.35 -4.39 -10.71
N ASN A 208 -14.04 -3.38 -11.52
CA ASN A 208 -13.76 -3.54 -12.95
C ASN A 208 -12.36 -4.09 -13.19
N LEU A 209 -11.37 -3.78 -12.34
CA LEU A 209 -10.02 -4.36 -12.39
C LEU A 209 -10.05 -5.88 -12.44
N LEU A 210 -10.85 -6.52 -11.58
CA LEU A 210 -11.03 -7.96 -11.63
C LEU A 210 -11.68 -8.44 -12.95
N GLN A 211 -12.57 -7.65 -13.56
CA GLN A 211 -13.28 -8.01 -14.79
C GLN A 211 -12.46 -7.84 -16.07
N VAL A 212 -11.49 -6.93 -16.08
CA VAL A 212 -10.59 -6.75 -17.24
C VAL A 212 -9.33 -7.62 -17.17
N SER A 213 -9.14 -8.33 -16.05
CA SER A 213 -8.02 -9.26 -15.85
C SER A 213 -7.96 -10.38 -16.89
N PRO A 214 -6.76 -10.90 -17.21
CA PRO A 214 -6.63 -12.05 -18.12
C PRO A 214 -7.39 -13.27 -17.63
N GLN A 215 -7.44 -13.50 -16.31
CA GLN A 215 -8.15 -14.63 -15.70
C GLN A 215 -9.64 -14.54 -16.01
N HIS A 216 -10.22 -13.34 -15.94
CA HIS A 216 -11.62 -13.11 -16.33
C HIS A 216 -11.83 -13.30 -17.83
N ASN A 217 -10.96 -12.72 -18.66
CA ASN A 217 -11.07 -12.83 -20.13
C ASN A 217 -10.96 -14.28 -20.61
N LYS A 218 -10.06 -15.06 -19.99
CA LYS A 218 -9.85 -16.48 -20.30
C LYS A 218 -11.05 -17.34 -19.90
N ASN A 219 -11.57 -17.19 -18.68
CA ASN A 219 -12.74 -17.93 -18.23
C ASN A 219 -13.52 -17.19 -17.14
N ARG A 220 -14.48 -16.37 -17.58
CA ARG A 220 -15.36 -15.55 -16.73
C ARG A 220 -16.05 -16.35 -15.62
N ARG A 221 -16.53 -17.57 -15.94
CA ARG A 221 -17.25 -18.42 -14.97
C ARG A 221 -16.32 -18.89 -13.87
N ARG A 222 -15.13 -19.39 -14.23
CA ARG A 222 -14.13 -19.87 -13.27
C ARG A 222 -13.61 -18.73 -12.40
N ASP A 223 -13.30 -17.60 -13.01
CA ASP A 223 -12.86 -16.40 -12.29
C ASP A 223 -13.90 -15.96 -11.25
N TYR A 224 -15.18 -15.83 -11.61
CA TYR A 224 -16.23 -15.48 -10.64
C TYR A 224 -16.33 -16.48 -9.48
N LEU A 225 -16.18 -17.79 -9.71
CA LEU A 225 -16.19 -18.78 -8.63
C LEU A 225 -14.97 -18.62 -7.70
N ASN A 226 -13.80 -18.32 -8.26
CA ASN A 226 -12.56 -18.17 -7.50
C ASN A 226 -12.50 -16.86 -6.69
N ARG A 227 -13.29 -15.83 -7.04
CA ARG A 227 -13.46 -14.59 -6.25
C ARG A 227 -14.14 -14.81 -4.89
N SER A 228 -14.43 -16.05 -4.49
CA SER A 228 -14.75 -16.43 -3.11
C SER A 228 -13.51 -16.49 -2.22
N ASN A 229 -12.31 -16.66 -2.81
CA ASN A 229 -11.06 -16.84 -2.09
C ASN A 229 -10.21 -15.55 -2.12
N PRO A 230 -9.90 -14.94 -0.94
CA PRO A 230 -9.04 -13.76 -0.90
C PRO A 230 -7.64 -14.03 -1.44
N VAL A 231 -7.07 -15.24 -1.29
CA VAL A 231 -5.75 -15.59 -1.87
C VAL A 231 -5.75 -15.40 -3.39
N TYR A 232 -6.82 -15.85 -4.06
CA TYR A 232 -6.98 -15.68 -5.49
C TYR A 232 -7.17 -14.21 -5.89
N ILE A 233 -8.02 -13.48 -5.16
CA ILE A 233 -8.25 -12.05 -5.41
C ILE A 233 -6.93 -11.28 -5.30
N SER A 234 -6.19 -11.48 -4.20
CA SER A 234 -4.91 -10.82 -3.93
C SER A 234 -3.90 -11.02 -5.06
N ARG A 235 -3.78 -12.26 -5.56
CA ARG A 235 -2.85 -12.59 -6.63
C ARG A 235 -3.25 -11.98 -7.98
N VAL A 236 -4.55 -11.97 -8.31
CA VAL A 236 -5.05 -11.26 -9.51
C VAL A 236 -4.82 -9.76 -9.39
N VAL A 237 -5.02 -9.19 -8.20
CA VAL A 237 -4.77 -7.75 -7.96
C VAL A 237 -3.28 -7.44 -8.09
N SER A 238 -2.37 -8.18 -7.45
CA SER A 238 -0.92 -7.98 -7.59
C SER A 238 -0.49 -7.90 -9.06
N ALA A 239 -0.94 -8.85 -9.90
CA ALA A 239 -0.68 -8.85 -11.34
C ALA A 239 -1.26 -7.64 -12.07
N MET A 240 -2.50 -7.26 -11.74
CA MET A 240 -3.23 -6.19 -12.45
C MET A 240 -2.82 -4.77 -12.05
N ILE A 241 -2.05 -4.61 -10.97
CA ILE A 241 -1.59 -3.29 -10.54
C ILE A 241 -0.45 -2.79 -11.44
N ASN A 242 0.46 -3.66 -11.86
CA ASN A 242 1.43 -3.35 -12.92
C ASN A 242 0.88 -3.70 -14.31
N SER A 243 1.51 -3.22 -15.37
CA SER A 243 1.05 -3.36 -16.75
C SER A 243 2.01 -4.10 -17.68
N GLU A 244 2.94 -4.90 -17.12
CA GLU A 244 3.96 -5.56 -17.93
C GLU A 244 3.39 -6.65 -18.85
N ASP A 245 2.39 -7.39 -18.38
CA ASP A 245 1.80 -8.50 -19.14
C ASP A 245 0.45 -8.13 -19.79
N ASP A 246 -0.24 -7.13 -19.24
CA ASP A 246 -1.67 -6.93 -19.42
C ASP A 246 -2.08 -5.45 -19.50
N ARG A 247 -3.39 -5.20 -19.48
CA ARG A 247 -4.00 -3.87 -19.32
C ARG A 247 -4.05 -3.42 -17.85
N GLY A 248 -3.00 -3.68 -17.09
CA GLY A 248 -2.96 -3.31 -15.67
C GLY A 248 -2.86 -1.79 -15.44
N VAL A 249 -2.87 -1.39 -14.18
CA VAL A 249 -3.12 0.00 -13.78
C VAL A 249 -1.95 0.92 -14.12
N LEU A 250 -0.73 0.56 -13.72
CA LEU A 250 0.44 1.43 -13.76
C LEU A 250 1.54 0.88 -14.66
N LYS A 251 2.24 1.77 -15.36
CA LYS A 251 3.51 1.46 -16.04
C LYS A 251 4.70 1.90 -15.20
N GLY A 252 5.63 0.97 -14.94
CA GLY A 252 6.85 1.23 -14.19
C GLY A 252 7.86 2.07 -14.98
N ASN A 253 8.61 2.93 -14.30
CA ASN A 253 9.74 3.65 -14.90
C ASN A 253 10.76 4.10 -13.83
N TRP A 254 12.04 3.78 -14.05
CA TRP A 254 13.20 4.11 -13.20
C TRP A 254 14.38 4.60 -14.04
N SER A 255 14.08 5.41 -15.07
CA SER A 255 15.09 5.92 -16.02
C SER A 255 15.36 7.43 -15.86
N ASN A 256 14.87 8.04 -14.78
CA ASN A 256 14.81 9.50 -14.57
C ASN A 256 14.20 10.34 -15.73
N ASN A 257 13.55 9.70 -16.71
CA ASN A 257 12.88 10.37 -17.84
C ASN A 257 11.38 10.09 -17.83
N PHE A 258 10.61 11.08 -17.38
CA PHE A 258 9.15 10.98 -17.22
C PHE A 258 8.35 11.82 -18.21
N LYS A 259 8.95 12.32 -19.31
CA LYS A 259 8.31 13.26 -20.26
C LYS A 259 6.96 12.78 -20.85
N GLN A 260 6.72 11.48 -20.90
CA GLN A 260 5.47 10.90 -21.44
C GLN A 260 4.39 10.64 -20.37
N GLY A 261 4.61 11.07 -19.13
CA GLY A 261 3.70 10.80 -18.02
C GLY A 261 3.97 11.70 -16.81
N VAL A 262 3.50 11.24 -15.66
CA VAL A 262 3.69 11.91 -14.38
C VAL A 262 4.92 11.33 -13.69
N HIS A 263 5.76 12.19 -13.11
CA HIS A 263 6.86 11.76 -12.25
C HIS A 263 6.27 10.99 -11.04
N PRO A 264 6.74 9.76 -10.72
CA PRO A 264 6.14 8.93 -9.67
C PRO A 264 5.96 9.63 -8.32
N SER A 265 6.93 10.47 -7.93
CA SER A 265 6.91 11.26 -6.70
C SER A 265 5.90 12.40 -6.64
N THR A 266 5.29 12.79 -7.77
CA THR A 266 4.24 13.81 -7.82
C THR A 266 2.88 13.25 -7.39
N TRP A 267 2.70 11.93 -7.41
CA TRP A 267 1.48 11.32 -6.92
C TRP A 267 1.34 11.51 -5.41
N THR A 268 0.13 11.89 -4.99
CA THR A 268 -0.24 12.11 -3.58
C THR A 268 -1.41 11.23 -3.13
N GLY A 269 -1.93 10.39 -4.04
CA GLY A 269 -3.06 9.54 -3.75
C GLY A 269 -3.42 8.57 -4.88
N SER A 270 -4.12 7.50 -4.51
CA SER A 270 -4.47 6.40 -5.41
C SER A 270 -5.71 6.67 -6.25
N GLY A 271 -6.61 7.54 -5.77
CA GLY A 271 -7.90 7.78 -6.42
C GLY A 271 -7.74 8.39 -7.81
N ASP A 272 -6.84 9.36 -7.95
CA ASP A 272 -6.55 10.00 -9.25
C ASP A 272 -5.98 9.00 -10.26
N ILE A 273 -5.08 8.12 -9.84
CA ILE A 273 -4.49 7.08 -10.69
C ILE A 273 -5.58 6.12 -11.18
N LEU A 274 -6.40 5.59 -10.27
CA LEU A 274 -7.47 4.65 -10.62
C LEU A 274 -8.52 5.29 -11.53
N LYS A 275 -8.93 6.54 -11.25
CA LYS A 275 -9.86 7.29 -12.10
C LYS A 275 -9.28 7.52 -13.50
N GLN A 276 -8.02 7.93 -13.60
CA GLN A 276 -7.34 8.11 -14.90
C GLN A 276 -7.29 6.81 -15.69
N TRP A 277 -6.94 5.70 -15.04
CA TRP A 277 -6.93 4.38 -15.68
C TRP A 277 -8.30 3.97 -16.21
N ALA A 278 -9.37 4.17 -15.42
CA ALA A 278 -10.73 3.87 -15.85
C ALA A 278 -11.18 4.76 -17.03
N GLN A 279 -10.91 6.06 -16.96
CA GLN A 279 -11.29 7.05 -17.98
C GLN A 279 -10.56 6.86 -19.30
N SER A 280 -9.32 6.34 -19.26
CA SER A 280 -8.53 6.04 -20.47
C SER A 280 -8.95 4.75 -21.18
N GLY A 281 -10.01 4.10 -20.71
CA GLY A 281 -10.43 2.78 -21.22
C GLY A 281 -9.51 1.66 -20.77
N TYR A 282 -8.99 1.74 -19.54
CA TYR A 282 -8.06 0.78 -18.93
C TYR A 282 -6.69 0.73 -19.63
N ARG A 283 -6.19 1.89 -20.08
CA ARG A 283 -4.81 2.03 -20.57
C ARG A 283 -3.88 2.35 -19.39
N PRO A 284 -2.68 1.76 -19.33
CA PRO A 284 -1.76 1.98 -18.21
C PRO A 284 -1.45 3.45 -17.96
N VAL A 285 -1.51 3.85 -16.69
CA VAL A 285 -1.15 5.19 -16.21
C VAL A 285 0.37 5.27 -16.08
N LYS A 286 0.96 6.31 -16.67
CA LYS A 286 2.40 6.57 -16.66
C LYS A 286 2.71 7.70 -15.66
N TYR A 287 3.61 7.56 -14.70
CA TYR A 287 4.39 6.37 -14.32
C TYR A 287 4.23 6.05 -12.82
N GLY A 288 4.61 4.84 -12.44
CA GLY A 288 4.68 4.38 -11.05
C GLY A 288 6.04 3.80 -10.69
N GLN A 289 6.33 3.78 -9.41
CA GLN A 289 7.46 3.10 -8.76
C GLN A 289 6.92 2.31 -7.54
N CYS A 290 7.75 1.53 -6.83
CA CYS A 290 7.28 0.52 -5.87
C CYS A 290 6.22 1.04 -4.89
N TRP A 291 6.45 2.21 -4.27
CA TRP A 291 5.49 2.81 -3.33
C TRP A 291 4.17 3.21 -3.98
N VAL A 292 4.17 3.63 -5.25
CA VAL A 292 2.95 3.97 -5.99
C VAL A 292 2.16 2.69 -6.29
N PHE A 293 2.85 1.63 -6.71
CA PHE A 293 2.22 0.33 -6.93
C PHE A 293 1.61 -0.21 -5.63
N ALA A 294 2.38 -0.23 -4.54
CA ALA A 294 1.93 -0.68 -3.24
C ALA A 294 0.75 0.13 -2.71
N ALA A 295 0.79 1.47 -2.81
CA ALA A 295 -0.29 2.31 -2.31
C ALA A 295 -1.59 2.16 -3.12
N VAL A 296 -1.50 2.02 -4.45
CA VAL A 296 -2.68 1.73 -5.29
C VAL A 296 -3.21 0.32 -5.01
N MET A 297 -2.34 -0.67 -4.83
CA MET A 297 -2.75 -2.02 -4.44
C MET A 297 -3.47 -2.00 -3.09
N CYS A 298 -2.94 -1.29 -2.09
CA CYS A 298 -3.57 -1.15 -0.78
C CYS A 298 -4.99 -0.57 -0.91
N THR A 299 -5.18 0.49 -1.71
CA THR A 299 -6.51 1.04 -2.01
C THR A 299 -7.44 -0.04 -2.58
N VAL A 300 -7.02 -0.77 -3.62
CA VAL A 300 -7.84 -1.81 -4.25
C VAL A 300 -8.22 -2.90 -3.25
N MET A 301 -7.27 -3.36 -2.44
CA MET A 301 -7.50 -4.40 -1.43
C MET A 301 -8.50 -3.94 -0.35
N ARG A 302 -8.32 -2.71 0.17
CA ARG A 302 -9.25 -2.10 1.15
C ARG A 302 -10.66 -1.95 0.59
N VAL A 303 -10.79 -1.46 -0.64
CA VAL A 303 -12.07 -1.34 -1.36
C VAL A 303 -12.76 -2.70 -1.49
N LEU A 304 -12.02 -3.77 -1.80
CA LEU A 304 -12.58 -5.12 -1.91
C LEU A 304 -12.90 -5.76 -0.54
N GLY A 305 -12.56 -5.08 0.56
CA GLY A 305 -12.79 -5.51 1.94
C GLY A 305 -11.73 -6.46 2.48
N ILE A 306 -10.55 -6.52 1.87
CA ILE A 306 -9.40 -7.28 2.38
C ILE A 306 -8.55 -6.30 3.20
N PRO A 307 -8.40 -6.50 4.53
CA PRO A 307 -7.57 -5.63 5.35
C PRO A 307 -6.14 -5.59 4.83
N CYS A 308 -5.62 -4.40 4.61
CA CYS A 308 -4.36 -4.20 3.90
C CYS A 308 -3.55 -3.05 4.50
N ARG A 309 -2.23 -3.23 4.61
CA ARG A 309 -1.27 -2.20 5.02
C ARG A 309 -0.08 -2.14 4.07
N VAL A 310 0.51 -0.96 3.93
CA VAL A 310 1.71 -0.73 3.10
C VAL A 310 2.95 -0.93 3.97
N ILE A 311 3.91 -1.69 3.47
CA ILE A 311 5.15 -2.03 4.16
C ILE A 311 6.32 -1.41 3.41
N THR A 312 7.26 -0.82 4.13
CA THR A 312 8.57 -0.42 3.61
C THR A 312 9.63 -1.32 4.21
N ASN A 313 10.50 -1.87 3.36
CA ASN A 313 11.72 -2.58 3.72
C ASN A 313 12.94 -1.74 3.32
N PHE A 314 13.78 -1.36 4.28
CA PHE A 314 15.02 -0.63 4.02
C PHE A 314 16.20 -1.58 3.78
N ASP A 315 17.12 -1.18 2.90
CA ASP A 315 18.18 -2.05 2.37
C ASP A 315 17.59 -3.35 1.80
N SER A 316 16.59 -3.22 0.92
CA SER A 316 15.89 -4.36 0.32
C SER A 316 16.73 -4.97 -0.78
N ALA A 317 16.99 -6.26 -0.71
CA ALA A 317 17.68 -6.96 -1.77
C ALA A 317 16.75 -7.18 -2.97
N HIS A 318 17.30 -7.07 -4.17
CA HIS A 318 16.69 -7.51 -5.40
C HIS A 318 17.65 -8.51 -6.04
N ASP A 319 17.48 -9.77 -5.66
CA ASP A 319 18.23 -10.93 -6.16
C ASP A 319 17.59 -11.42 -7.45
N THR A 320 18.35 -11.41 -8.54
CA THR A 320 17.88 -11.80 -9.88
C THR A 320 18.33 -13.22 -10.29
N ASN A 321 19.11 -13.89 -9.44
CA ASN A 321 19.69 -15.20 -9.75
C ASN A 321 19.44 -16.28 -8.67
N ASP A 322 18.67 -15.94 -7.63
CA ASP A 322 18.21 -16.83 -6.55
C ASP A 322 19.34 -17.45 -5.70
N ASN A 323 20.52 -16.82 -5.64
CA ASN A 323 21.65 -17.32 -4.85
C ASN A 323 21.73 -16.73 -3.42
N LEU A 324 20.83 -15.82 -3.06
CA LEU A 324 20.78 -15.09 -1.78
C LEU A 324 22.01 -14.21 -1.51
N VAL A 325 22.75 -13.81 -2.54
CA VAL A 325 23.97 -13.01 -2.46
C VAL A 325 23.89 -11.85 -3.45
N ILE A 326 23.97 -10.63 -2.93
CA ILE A 326 24.00 -9.40 -3.72
C ILE A 326 25.42 -8.86 -3.78
N GLU A 327 25.93 -8.65 -5.00
CA GLU A 327 27.27 -8.11 -5.21
C GLU A 327 27.22 -6.60 -5.54
N GLU A 328 27.91 -5.79 -4.73
CA GLU A 328 28.10 -4.36 -4.97
C GLU A 328 29.55 -4.06 -5.35
N TYR A 329 29.75 -3.35 -6.45
CA TYR A 329 31.07 -3.08 -7.01
C TYR A 329 31.46 -1.62 -6.82
N TYR A 330 32.72 -1.38 -6.43
CA TYR A 330 33.31 -0.05 -6.26
C TYR A 330 34.62 0.06 -7.02
N SER A 331 34.97 1.27 -7.48
CA SER A 331 36.29 1.59 -8.02
C SER A 331 37.34 1.70 -6.92
N GLU A 332 38.61 1.73 -7.31
CA GLU A 332 39.74 2.05 -6.40
C GLU A 332 39.67 3.44 -5.77
N THR A 333 38.81 4.33 -6.27
CA THR A 333 38.58 5.69 -5.75
C THR A 333 37.22 5.85 -5.06
N GLY A 334 36.46 4.76 -4.87
CA GLY A 334 35.19 4.75 -4.12
C GLY A 334 33.94 5.07 -4.95
N GLN A 335 34.04 5.16 -6.28
CA GLN A 335 32.86 5.27 -7.14
C GLN A 335 32.11 3.94 -7.16
N LYS A 336 30.79 3.96 -6.96
CA LYS A 336 29.92 2.80 -7.11
C LYS A 336 29.73 2.49 -8.60
N LEU A 337 29.90 1.21 -8.96
CA LEU A 337 29.93 0.73 -10.34
C LEU A 337 28.70 -0.13 -10.63
N LYS A 338 28.02 0.15 -11.74
CA LYS A 338 26.89 -0.64 -12.23
C LYS A 338 27.39 -1.88 -12.99
N ARG A 339 27.76 -2.93 -12.25
CA ARG A 339 28.33 -4.19 -12.79
C ARG A 339 27.47 -5.43 -12.56
N SER A 340 26.52 -5.39 -11.63
CA SER A 340 25.52 -6.45 -11.41
C SER A 340 24.12 -5.97 -11.78
N ASN A 341 23.25 -6.92 -12.14
CA ASN A 341 21.81 -6.70 -12.20
C ASN A 341 21.15 -6.82 -10.81
N ASP A 342 21.81 -7.54 -9.89
CA ASP A 342 21.43 -7.56 -8.48
C ASP A 342 21.67 -6.20 -7.86
N SER A 343 20.84 -5.85 -6.89
CA SER A 343 20.95 -4.54 -6.24
C SER A 343 20.39 -4.54 -4.84
N ILE A 344 21.00 -3.70 -3.99
CA ILE A 344 20.37 -3.26 -2.75
C ILE A 344 19.64 -1.96 -3.03
N TRP A 345 18.31 -2.02 -2.95
CA TRP A 345 17.46 -0.84 -3.00
C TRP A 345 17.47 -0.19 -1.62
N ASN A 346 17.66 1.13 -1.54
CA ASN A 346 17.68 1.84 -0.25
C ASN A 346 16.40 1.60 0.53
N PHE A 347 15.29 1.50 -0.19
CA PHE A 347 14.05 0.97 0.30
C PHE A 347 13.26 0.32 -0.83
N HIS A 348 12.39 -0.61 -0.47
CA HIS A 348 11.37 -1.18 -1.33
C HIS A 348 10.03 -1.22 -0.60
N VAL A 349 8.94 -1.14 -1.34
CA VAL A 349 7.60 -0.98 -0.76
C VAL A 349 6.64 -1.96 -1.38
N TRP A 350 5.99 -2.76 -0.55
CA TRP A 350 4.96 -3.73 -0.92
C TRP A 350 3.72 -3.58 0.00
N VAL A 351 2.78 -4.52 -0.08
CA VAL A 351 1.64 -4.57 0.85
C VAL A 351 1.55 -5.90 1.59
N GLU A 352 0.93 -5.86 2.77
CA GLU A 352 0.46 -7.06 3.45
C GLU A 352 -1.06 -7.11 3.47
N GLY A 353 -1.62 -8.22 3.00
CA GLY A 353 -3.05 -8.52 3.11
C GLY A 353 -3.32 -9.50 4.26
N TRP A 354 -4.31 -9.22 5.10
CA TRP A 354 -4.73 -10.14 6.16
C TRP A 354 -5.72 -11.17 5.66
N MET A 355 -5.36 -12.46 5.73
CA MET A 355 -6.27 -13.55 5.38
C MET A 355 -5.85 -14.89 5.99
N THR A 356 -6.79 -15.83 5.99
CA THR A 356 -6.52 -17.25 6.26
C THR A 356 -5.90 -17.94 5.04
N ARG A 357 -5.04 -18.93 5.30
CA ARG A 357 -4.34 -19.76 4.31
C ARG A 357 -4.81 -21.21 4.39
N ARG A 358 -6.09 -21.44 4.07
CA ARG A 358 -6.68 -22.80 4.05
C ARG A 358 -5.93 -23.77 3.13
N ASP A 359 -5.21 -23.23 2.15
CA ASP A 359 -4.35 -23.95 1.23
C ASP A 359 -3.01 -24.41 1.82
N LEU A 360 -2.55 -23.79 2.92
CA LEU A 360 -1.27 -24.12 3.56
C LEU A 360 -1.39 -24.61 5.01
N GLY A 361 -2.38 -24.13 5.77
CA GLY A 361 -2.56 -24.44 7.19
C GLY A 361 -2.90 -23.21 8.03
N ALA A 362 -3.44 -23.44 9.24
CA ALA A 362 -3.93 -22.37 10.12
C ALA A 362 -2.79 -21.57 10.77
N GLU A 363 -1.63 -22.19 10.96
CA GLU A 363 -0.41 -21.58 11.47
C GLU A 363 0.09 -20.46 10.56
N LEU A 364 -0.19 -20.53 9.25
CA LEU A 364 0.21 -19.54 8.24
C LEU A 364 -0.87 -18.47 7.98
N ASN A 365 -1.97 -18.48 8.73
CA ASN A 365 -2.96 -17.38 8.73
C ASN A 365 -2.33 -16.07 9.22
N GLY A 366 -2.91 -14.96 8.77
CA GLY A 366 -2.54 -13.60 9.19
C GLY A 366 -2.03 -12.79 8.01
N TRP A 367 -0.97 -12.01 8.23
CA TRP A 367 -0.36 -11.16 7.21
C TRP A 367 0.34 -11.96 6.11
N GLN A 368 0.02 -11.61 4.86
CA GLN A 368 0.59 -12.18 3.66
C GLN A 368 1.21 -11.07 2.80
N VAL A 369 2.49 -11.20 2.48
CA VAL A 369 3.23 -10.31 1.57
C VAL A 369 2.67 -10.43 0.16
N LEU A 370 2.38 -9.30 -0.45
CA LEU A 370 1.99 -9.15 -1.84
C LEU A 370 2.77 -7.98 -2.42
N ASP A 371 3.57 -8.25 -3.45
CA ASP A 371 4.30 -7.20 -4.14
C ASP A 371 3.71 -6.99 -5.55
N PRO A 372 3.13 -5.81 -5.83
CA PRO A 372 2.66 -5.46 -7.17
C PRO A 372 3.76 -4.93 -8.10
N THR A 373 4.98 -4.70 -7.59
CA THR A 373 6.11 -4.21 -8.38
C THR A 373 6.60 -5.31 -9.31
N PRO A 374 6.76 -5.05 -10.63
CA PRO A 374 7.15 -6.08 -11.59
C PRO A 374 8.66 -6.35 -11.53
N GLN A 375 9.09 -7.06 -10.49
CA GLN A 375 10.47 -7.50 -10.28
C GLN A 375 10.67 -8.88 -10.89
N GLU A 376 10.01 -9.90 -10.33
CA GLU A 376 10.12 -11.28 -10.76
C GLU A 376 8.82 -11.86 -11.34
N ARG A 377 8.95 -12.86 -12.20
CA ARG A 377 7.82 -13.57 -12.82
C ARG A 377 7.46 -14.81 -12.03
N SER A 378 6.30 -14.81 -11.38
CA SER A 378 5.76 -16.00 -10.72
C SER A 378 4.77 -16.74 -11.61
N GLY A 379 5.15 -17.95 -12.05
CA GLY A 379 4.35 -18.74 -12.99
C GLY A 379 4.21 -18.08 -14.37
N GLY A 380 5.24 -17.34 -14.78
CA GLY A 380 5.30 -16.63 -16.07
C GLY A 380 4.59 -15.28 -16.10
N VAL A 381 4.06 -14.78 -14.97
CA VAL A 381 3.35 -13.49 -14.86
C VAL A 381 4.04 -12.62 -13.82
N PHE A 382 4.17 -11.32 -14.06
CA PHE A 382 4.67 -10.34 -13.10
C PHE A 382 3.67 -10.13 -11.96
N CYS A 383 3.75 -11.01 -10.97
CA CYS A 383 2.99 -10.97 -9.73
C CYS A 383 3.78 -11.65 -8.63
N CYS A 384 3.61 -11.20 -7.40
CA CYS A 384 4.29 -11.76 -6.24
C CYS A 384 3.31 -11.93 -5.07
N GLY A 385 3.36 -13.09 -4.43
CA GLY A 385 2.54 -13.46 -3.28
C GLY A 385 1.16 -14.03 -3.64
N PRO A 386 0.31 -14.30 -2.63
CA PRO A 386 0.51 -13.99 -1.21
C PRO A 386 1.50 -14.95 -0.51
N ALA A 387 2.60 -14.42 0.03
CA ALA A 387 3.59 -15.16 0.82
C ALA A 387 3.32 -14.95 2.33
N PRO A 388 3.14 -16.00 3.16
CA PRO A 388 2.91 -15.79 4.58
C PRO A 388 4.13 -15.14 5.25
N VAL A 389 3.96 -14.03 5.98
CA VAL A 389 5.07 -13.37 6.70
C VAL A 389 5.74 -14.35 7.68
N LYS A 390 4.93 -15.23 8.30
CA LYS A 390 5.42 -16.30 9.17
C LYS A 390 6.32 -17.32 8.45
N ALA A 391 6.04 -17.62 7.18
CA ALA A 391 6.87 -18.52 6.37
C ALA A 391 8.23 -17.88 6.06
N ILE A 392 8.26 -16.56 5.81
CA ILE A 392 9.50 -15.79 5.63
C ILE A 392 10.34 -15.87 6.90
N LYS A 393 9.75 -15.59 8.06
CA LYS A 393 10.45 -15.64 9.35
C LYS A 393 11.01 -17.02 9.69
N THR A 394 10.29 -18.08 9.34
CA THR A 394 10.66 -19.46 9.64
C THR A 394 11.40 -20.16 8.51
N GLN A 395 11.84 -19.43 7.47
CA GLN A 395 12.61 -19.97 6.35
C GLN A 395 11.92 -21.15 5.63
N SER A 396 10.59 -21.14 5.54
CA SER A 396 9.81 -22.21 4.89
C SER A 396 9.76 -22.05 3.37
N MET A 397 10.93 -22.10 2.71
CA MET A 397 11.17 -21.71 1.31
C MET A 397 10.36 -22.51 0.28
N ASP A 398 9.98 -23.75 0.58
CA ASP A 398 9.22 -24.61 -0.36
C ASP A 398 7.74 -24.22 -0.49
N LEU A 399 7.26 -23.29 0.35
CA LEU A 399 5.85 -22.91 0.37
C LEU A 399 5.49 -21.94 -0.74
N ARG A 400 4.26 -22.07 -1.24
CA ARG A 400 3.66 -21.09 -2.14
C ARG A 400 3.09 -19.91 -1.36
N TYR A 401 3.11 -18.70 -1.87
CA TYR A 401 3.64 -18.26 -3.15
C TYR A 401 4.89 -17.42 -2.90
N ASP A 402 5.89 -17.57 -3.77
CA ASP A 402 7.02 -16.61 -3.89
C ASP A 402 7.81 -16.38 -2.60
N VAL A 403 7.78 -17.33 -1.67
CA VAL A 403 8.49 -17.28 -0.39
C VAL A 403 10.00 -17.12 -0.57
N PRO A 404 10.67 -17.82 -1.51
CA PRO A 404 12.11 -17.65 -1.71
C PRO A 404 12.52 -16.24 -2.09
N PHE A 405 11.80 -15.63 -3.03
CA PHE A 405 12.06 -14.27 -3.48
C PHE A 405 11.89 -13.28 -2.33
N VAL A 406 10.73 -13.29 -1.66
CA VAL A 406 10.46 -12.39 -0.52
C VAL A 406 11.45 -12.62 0.63
N TYR A 407 11.93 -13.84 0.83
CA TYR A 407 12.95 -14.13 1.82
C TYR A 407 14.30 -13.49 1.47
N ALA A 408 14.70 -13.56 0.19
CA ALA A 408 15.92 -12.90 -0.30
C ALA A 408 15.86 -11.40 -0.04
N GLU A 409 14.72 -10.75 -0.32
CA GLU A 409 14.52 -9.30 -0.15
C GLU A 409 14.85 -8.80 1.28
N VAL A 410 14.71 -9.65 2.30
CA VAL A 410 14.92 -9.29 3.72
C VAL A 410 16.09 -9.97 4.41
N ASN A 411 16.73 -10.97 3.79
CA ASN A 411 17.79 -11.79 4.40
C ASN A 411 19.00 -12.11 3.49
N ALA A 412 19.08 -11.60 2.26
CA ALA A 412 20.25 -11.84 1.41
C ALA A 412 21.55 -11.31 2.03
N ASP A 413 22.67 -11.96 1.70
CA ASP A 413 24.01 -11.50 2.05
C ASP A 413 24.47 -10.44 1.04
N VAL A 414 25.32 -9.50 1.47
CA VAL A 414 25.91 -8.47 0.60
C VAL A 414 27.41 -8.68 0.50
N HIS A 415 27.91 -8.85 -0.71
CA HIS A 415 29.32 -8.88 -1.03
C HIS A 415 29.74 -7.53 -1.63
N THR A 416 30.64 -6.81 -0.96
CA THR A 416 31.19 -5.56 -1.47
C THR A 416 32.57 -5.80 -2.06
N ILE A 417 32.75 -5.42 -3.31
CA ILE A 417 33.92 -5.77 -4.13
C ILE A 417 34.58 -4.48 -4.64
N ILE A 418 35.89 -4.34 -4.45
CA ILE A 418 36.68 -3.26 -5.04
C ILE A 418 37.33 -3.77 -6.33
N LEU A 419 37.15 -3.03 -7.42
CA LEU A 419 37.77 -3.27 -8.71
C LEU A 419 38.88 -2.25 -8.99
N SER A 420 40.05 -2.75 -9.37
CA SER A 420 41.13 -1.96 -9.95
C SER A 420 41.54 -2.60 -11.28
N GLN A 421 41.54 -1.82 -12.36
CA GLN A 421 41.86 -2.29 -13.72
C GLN A 421 41.09 -3.57 -14.14
N GLY A 422 39.83 -3.69 -13.71
CA GLY A 422 38.97 -4.84 -14.00
C GLY A 422 39.25 -6.10 -13.16
N ARG A 423 40.16 -6.04 -12.18
CA ARG A 423 40.45 -7.14 -11.26
C ARG A 423 39.90 -6.86 -9.86
N VAL A 424 39.44 -7.91 -9.18
CA VAL A 424 39.04 -7.84 -7.77
C VAL A 424 40.28 -7.66 -6.90
N VAL A 425 40.33 -6.58 -6.13
CA VAL A 425 41.45 -6.26 -5.22
C VAL A 425 41.05 -6.29 -3.75
N SER A 426 39.76 -6.34 -3.44
CA SER A 426 39.24 -6.51 -2.08
C SER A 426 37.80 -7.02 -2.14
N MET A 427 37.40 -7.82 -1.16
CA MET A 427 36.04 -8.32 -1.01
C MET A 427 35.67 -8.37 0.48
N SER A 428 34.45 -7.95 0.83
CA SER A 428 33.88 -8.11 2.16
C SER A 428 32.46 -8.64 2.10
N LYS A 429 32.07 -9.41 3.10
CA LYS A 429 30.73 -9.99 3.25
C LYS A 429 30.00 -9.37 4.44
N ASP A 430 28.75 -8.99 4.25
CA ASP A 430 27.81 -8.54 5.29
C ASP A 430 26.55 -9.40 5.24
N THR A 431 26.18 -10.00 6.38
CA THR A 431 25.03 -10.92 6.49
C THR A 431 23.84 -10.32 7.24
N GLU A 432 23.93 -9.05 7.63
CA GLU A 432 22.93 -8.37 8.46
C GLU A 432 22.40 -7.07 7.84
N ARG A 433 23.05 -6.55 6.79
CA ARG A 433 22.63 -5.30 6.12
C ARG A 433 21.23 -5.34 5.53
N VAL A 434 20.87 -6.43 4.84
CA VAL A 434 19.60 -6.52 4.11
C VAL A 434 18.43 -6.55 5.07
N GLY A 435 17.38 -5.81 4.76
CA GLY A 435 16.20 -5.67 5.62
C GLY A 435 16.51 -5.05 6.98
N SER A 436 17.28 -3.97 6.98
CA SER A 436 17.77 -3.31 8.20
C SER A 436 16.65 -2.72 9.06
N LEU A 437 15.54 -2.33 8.43
CA LEU A 437 14.32 -1.88 9.06
C LEU A 437 13.13 -2.22 8.15
N ILE A 438 12.14 -2.93 8.69
CA ILE A 438 10.85 -3.15 8.03
C ILE A 438 9.78 -2.44 8.85
N CYS A 439 9.00 -1.58 8.21
CA CYS A 439 8.04 -0.74 8.91
C CYS A 439 6.72 -0.50 8.16
N THR A 440 5.72 -0.06 8.92
CA THR A 440 4.38 0.30 8.44
C THR A 440 3.84 1.48 9.26
N LYS A 441 2.75 2.10 8.82
CA LYS A 441 2.02 3.06 9.65
C LYS A 441 1.40 2.33 10.86
N ALA A 442 1.52 2.92 12.04
CA ALA A 442 0.90 2.42 13.26
C ALA A 442 -0.64 2.55 13.23
N VAL A 443 -1.33 1.60 13.86
CA VAL A 443 -2.79 1.60 14.02
C VAL A 443 -3.23 2.84 14.77
N GLY A 444 -4.10 3.66 14.16
CA GLY A 444 -4.68 4.85 14.81
C GLY A 444 -3.73 6.05 14.98
N PHE A 445 -2.43 5.91 14.69
CA PHE A 445 -1.45 6.98 14.89
C PHE A 445 -0.69 7.32 13.59
N PRO A 446 -0.41 8.60 13.31
CA PRO A 446 0.38 9.02 12.14
C PRO A 446 1.89 8.89 12.42
N ARG A 447 2.34 7.68 12.80
CA ARG A 447 3.76 7.39 13.08
C ARG A 447 4.17 6.04 12.52
N MET A 448 5.47 5.86 12.36
CA MET A 448 6.07 4.59 11.96
C MET A 448 5.96 3.55 13.09
N GLN A 449 5.66 2.31 12.71
CA GLN A 449 5.77 1.12 13.53
C GLN A 449 6.82 0.18 12.91
N ASN A 450 7.83 -0.19 13.68
CA ASN A 450 8.81 -1.19 13.29
C ASN A 450 8.21 -2.60 13.46
N ILE A 451 8.24 -3.39 12.38
CA ILE A 451 7.76 -4.77 12.31
C ILE A 451 8.86 -5.74 11.83
N THR A 452 10.13 -5.35 11.88
CA THR A 452 11.27 -6.18 11.43
C THR A 452 11.28 -7.56 12.09
N GLY A 453 10.92 -7.62 13.37
CA GLY A 453 10.82 -8.86 14.13
C GLY A 453 9.72 -9.82 13.65
N ASP A 454 8.79 -9.36 12.81
CA ASP A 454 7.76 -10.22 12.19
C ASP A 454 8.33 -11.01 11.00
N TYR A 455 9.37 -10.49 10.35
CA TYR A 455 9.98 -11.07 9.13
C TYR A 455 11.24 -11.86 9.40
N LYS A 456 12.01 -11.52 10.43
CA LYS A 456 13.27 -12.22 10.75
C LYS A 456 13.57 -12.20 12.24
N PHE A 457 14.39 -13.15 12.67
CA PHE A 457 14.88 -13.20 14.03
C PHE A 457 15.97 -12.13 14.23
N ILE A 458 15.73 -11.22 15.17
CA ILE A 458 16.69 -10.15 15.49
C ILE A 458 17.77 -10.74 16.40
N LYS A 459 19.01 -10.82 15.91
CA LYS A 459 20.13 -11.44 16.64
C LYS A 459 20.53 -10.69 17.92
N SER A 460 20.16 -9.40 18.09
CA SER A 460 20.06 -8.71 19.39
C SER A 460 19.33 -7.34 19.28
N PRO A 461 18.70 -6.79 20.34
CA PRO A 461 18.03 -5.48 20.29
C PRO A 461 19.00 -4.29 20.12
N THR A 462 20.27 -4.48 20.49
CA THR A 462 21.35 -3.50 20.40
C THR A 462 22.11 -3.57 19.08
N SER A 463 22.01 -4.65 18.31
CA SER A 463 22.79 -4.81 17.07
C SER A 463 22.24 -3.99 15.90
N THR A 464 20.95 -3.77 15.74
CA THR A 464 20.43 -3.15 14.49
C THR A 464 20.85 -1.69 14.26
N LEU A 465 21.26 -0.96 15.30
CA LEU A 465 21.79 0.41 15.19
C LEU A 465 23.30 0.50 15.45
N SER A 466 23.89 -0.46 16.16
CA SER A 466 25.33 -0.45 16.51
C SER A 466 26.19 -1.46 15.72
N SER A 467 25.60 -2.45 15.06
CA SER A 467 26.35 -3.46 14.30
C SER A 467 26.96 -2.93 13.01
N ARG A 468 26.49 -1.77 12.52
CA ARG A 468 27.17 -1.01 11.45
C ARG A 468 28.53 -0.45 11.89
N SER A 469 28.77 -0.33 13.20
CA SER A 469 30.08 0.03 13.78
C SER A 469 30.86 -1.18 14.31
N SER A 470 30.30 -2.39 14.22
CA SER A 470 30.91 -3.63 14.74
C SER A 470 30.71 -4.81 13.79
N SER A 471 31.17 -4.71 12.54
CA SER A 471 31.26 -5.83 11.60
C SER A 471 32.45 -6.77 11.85
N THR A 472 32.86 -6.95 13.10
CA THR A 472 33.68 -8.09 13.52
C THR A 472 33.36 -8.43 14.97
N ILE A 473 32.61 -9.50 15.16
CA ILE A 473 32.68 -10.52 16.23
C ILE A 473 31.26 -11.11 16.37
N SER A 474 31.07 -12.29 15.80
CA SER A 474 30.16 -13.27 16.36
C SER A 474 30.84 -14.64 16.24
N ASP A 475 31.07 -15.24 17.42
CA ASP A 475 31.67 -16.54 17.63
C ASP A 475 30.65 -17.66 17.34
N GLU A 476 31.20 -18.78 16.88
CA GLU A 476 30.61 -20.12 16.68
C GLU A 476 29.59 -20.36 15.54
N SER A 477 30.10 -20.93 14.44
CA SER A 477 29.91 -22.37 14.20
C SER A 477 31.07 -22.93 13.37
N THR A 478 31.49 -24.13 13.74
CA THR A 478 32.61 -24.89 13.20
C THR A 478 32.39 -25.23 11.72
N LEU A 479 33.27 -24.70 10.84
CA LEU A 479 33.81 -25.27 9.59
C LEU A 479 34.11 -24.18 8.53
N SER A 480 35.16 -23.39 8.74
CA SER A 480 36.12 -22.91 7.71
C SER A 480 36.99 -21.81 8.33
N ARG A 481 38.15 -22.20 8.88
CA ARG A 481 39.17 -21.27 9.39
C ARG A 481 39.92 -20.64 8.23
N GLU A 482 39.39 -19.55 7.67
CA GLU A 482 40.17 -18.53 6.95
C GLU A 482 39.55 -17.13 7.15
N SER A 483 39.42 -16.68 8.40
CA SER A 483 39.24 -15.24 8.66
C SER A 483 40.62 -14.63 8.88
N SER A 484 41.24 -14.11 7.81
CA SER A 484 42.37 -13.20 7.98
C SER A 484 41.88 -11.97 8.76
N SER A 485 42.44 -11.72 9.94
CA SER A 485 42.14 -10.50 10.68
C SER A 485 42.64 -9.32 9.85
N LYS A 486 41.72 -8.50 9.30
CA LYS A 486 42.07 -7.34 8.47
C LYS A 486 43.13 -6.46 9.16
N ALA A 487 44.18 -6.10 8.43
CA ALA A 487 45.32 -5.33 8.95
C ALA A 487 44.92 -3.90 9.37
N VAL A 488 43.95 -3.31 8.67
CA VAL A 488 43.39 -2.00 8.95
C VAL A 488 41.86 -2.12 9.02
N LEU A 489 41.25 -1.42 9.97
CA LEU A 489 39.80 -1.21 10.01
C LEU A 489 39.48 0.22 9.61
N VAL A 490 38.39 0.40 8.85
CA VAL A 490 37.88 1.70 8.42
C VAL A 490 36.40 1.76 8.76
N PHE A 491 36.00 2.81 9.46
CA PHE A 491 34.61 3.07 9.83
C PHE A 491 34.22 4.45 9.34
N LEU A 492 33.05 4.57 8.71
CA LEU A 492 32.49 5.83 8.25
C LEU A 492 31.20 6.09 9.03
N ASN A 493 31.11 7.24 9.68
CA ASN A 493 29.93 7.64 10.44
C ASN A 493 29.51 9.07 10.08
N LEU A 494 28.21 9.25 9.80
CA LEU A 494 27.62 10.58 9.71
C LEU A 494 27.44 11.14 11.13
N ASP A 495 27.70 12.43 11.32
CA ASP A 495 27.54 13.07 12.64
C ASP A 495 26.06 13.12 13.06
N LYS A 496 25.17 13.32 12.07
CA LYS A 496 23.71 13.24 12.21
C LYS A 496 23.06 12.94 10.86
N SER A 497 21.77 12.60 10.89
CA SER A 497 20.96 12.43 9.70
C SER A 497 20.92 13.73 8.87
N PRO A 498 21.30 13.70 7.58
CA PRO A 498 21.38 14.91 6.77
C PRO A 498 20.03 15.56 6.49
N VAL A 499 19.99 16.89 6.57
CA VAL A 499 18.84 17.75 6.30
C VAL A 499 19.27 18.87 5.36
N ALA A 500 18.40 19.24 4.42
CA ALA A 500 18.68 20.28 3.44
C ALA A 500 18.97 21.63 4.11
N GLY A 501 20.03 22.31 3.63
CA GLY A 501 20.47 23.62 4.14
C GLY A 501 21.58 23.52 5.20
N GLU A 502 21.86 22.34 5.75
CA GLU A 502 22.94 22.12 6.70
C GLU A 502 24.13 21.37 6.07
N PRO A 503 25.39 21.67 6.42
CA PRO A 503 26.52 20.89 5.91
C PRO A 503 26.43 19.41 6.33
N VAL A 504 26.72 18.50 5.39
CA VAL A 504 26.82 17.06 5.69
C VAL A 504 28.19 16.80 6.29
N ARG A 505 28.23 16.58 7.61
CA ARG A 505 29.46 16.28 8.35
C ARG A 505 29.56 14.81 8.65
N PHE A 506 30.77 14.27 8.47
CA PHE A 506 31.05 12.88 8.73
C PHE A 506 32.49 12.66 9.18
N THR A 507 32.68 11.55 9.88
CA THR A 507 33.96 11.11 10.42
C THR A 507 34.36 9.76 9.85
N VAL A 508 35.64 9.62 9.57
CA VAL A 508 36.24 8.33 9.20
C VAL A 508 37.29 7.95 10.23
N GLN A 509 36.99 6.89 10.98
CA GLN A 509 37.91 6.31 11.96
C GLN A 509 38.69 5.18 11.30
N VAL A 510 40.01 5.25 11.41
CA VAL A 510 40.94 4.27 10.84
C VAL A 510 41.76 3.68 11.96
N VAL A 511 41.78 2.35 12.07
CA VAL A 511 42.53 1.64 13.11
C VAL A 511 43.56 0.74 12.46
N ASN A 512 44.84 1.02 12.68
CA ASN A 512 45.92 0.12 12.32
C ASN A 512 46.01 -0.99 13.38
N LYS A 513 45.75 -2.25 13.01
CA LYS A 513 45.87 -3.39 13.93
C LYS A 513 47.25 -4.01 13.95
N GLN A 514 48.19 -3.48 13.18
CA GLN A 514 49.53 -4.01 13.07
C GLN A 514 50.51 -3.18 13.88
N ASN A 515 51.56 -3.85 14.36
CA ASN A 515 52.65 -3.20 15.09
C ASN A 515 53.68 -2.53 14.14
N VAL A 516 53.25 -2.10 12.95
CA VAL A 516 54.08 -1.50 11.91
C VAL A 516 53.39 -0.23 11.42
N ALA A 517 54.14 0.85 11.26
CA ALA A 517 53.61 2.09 10.71
C ALA A 517 53.20 1.91 9.23
N LYS A 518 52.11 2.54 8.83
CA LYS A 518 51.57 2.47 7.47
C LYS A 518 51.42 3.85 6.86
N MET A 519 51.68 3.95 5.56
CA MET A 519 51.36 5.10 4.74
C MET A 519 50.15 4.73 3.89
N MET A 520 49.04 5.44 4.08
CA MET A 520 47.77 5.12 3.45
C MET A 520 47.37 6.24 2.50
N LYS A 521 47.06 5.91 1.24
CA LYS A 521 46.27 6.80 0.38
C LYS A 521 44.81 6.73 0.80
N VAL A 522 44.12 7.86 0.76
CA VAL A 522 42.71 7.97 1.09
C VAL A 522 41.99 8.67 -0.05
N HIS A 523 40.88 8.08 -0.51
CA HIS A 523 39.98 8.66 -1.49
C HIS A 523 38.56 8.64 -0.94
N PHE A 524 37.92 9.80 -0.92
CA PHE A 524 36.51 9.98 -0.59
C PHE A 524 35.73 10.29 -1.88
N ASN A 525 34.54 9.71 -2.02
CA ASN A 525 33.69 9.93 -3.17
C ASN A 525 32.21 9.97 -2.77
N ALA A 526 31.46 10.91 -3.32
CA ALA A 526 30.02 10.98 -3.20
C ALA A 526 29.34 11.03 -4.59
N GLN A 527 28.34 10.16 -4.77
CA GLN A 527 27.49 10.09 -5.96
C GLN A 527 26.03 10.14 -5.52
N ALA A 528 25.20 10.87 -6.27
CA ALA A 528 23.76 10.68 -6.16
C ALA A 528 23.38 9.38 -6.86
N LYS A 529 22.24 8.79 -6.49
CA LYS A 529 21.69 7.62 -7.14
C LYS A 529 20.18 7.59 -6.98
N GLU A 530 19.50 6.97 -7.94
CA GLU A 530 18.13 6.52 -7.72
C GLU A 530 18.11 5.48 -6.58
N TYR A 531 17.02 5.42 -5.83
CA TYR A 531 16.87 4.50 -4.69
C TYR A 531 17.03 3.02 -5.06
N ASN A 532 16.89 2.67 -6.35
CA ASN A 532 17.01 1.32 -6.90
C ASN A 532 18.39 1.00 -7.52
N ASN A 533 19.45 1.75 -7.18
CA ASN A 533 20.86 1.46 -7.49
C ASN A 533 21.46 2.05 -8.79
N SER A 534 20.89 3.08 -9.42
CA SER A 534 21.57 3.73 -10.57
C SER A 534 22.36 4.97 -10.13
N PRO A 535 23.68 4.87 -9.88
CA PRO A 535 24.49 6.02 -9.51
C PRO A 535 24.69 7.00 -10.67
N SER A 536 24.74 8.28 -10.33
CA SER A 536 25.14 9.39 -11.20
C SER A 536 26.65 9.55 -11.23
N ASP A 537 27.11 10.58 -11.94
CA ASP A 537 28.49 11.06 -11.81
C ASP A 537 28.79 11.54 -10.38
N THR A 538 30.07 11.55 -10.03
CA THR A 538 30.57 12.09 -8.76
C THR A 538 30.28 13.60 -8.68
N PHE A 539 29.63 14.03 -7.60
CA PHE A 539 29.39 15.46 -7.34
C PHE A 539 30.34 16.02 -6.27
N TRP A 540 30.98 15.15 -5.48
CA TRP A 540 31.95 15.55 -4.47
C TRP A 540 33.03 14.48 -4.28
N GLU A 541 34.26 14.90 -4.14
CA GLU A 541 35.41 14.04 -3.86
C GLU A 541 36.48 14.78 -3.05
N ASN A 542 37.27 14.02 -2.30
CA ASN A 542 38.46 14.50 -1.62
C ASN A 542 39.50 13.38 -1.55
N HIS A 543 40.78 13.71 -1.51
CA HIS A 543 41.83 12.70 -1.45
C HIS A 543 43.07 13.21 -0.72
N GLY A 544 43.88 12.28 -0.24
CA GLY A 544 45.12 12.62 0.45
C GLY A 544 45.91 11.40 0.88
N VAL A 545 46.96 11.65 1.67
CA VAL A 545 47.81 10.61 2.24
C VAL A 545 47.88 10.82 3.74
N ILE A 546 47.73 9.74 4.51
CA ILE A 546 47.85 9.75 5.96
C ILE A 546 48.93 8.77 6.40
N GLN A 547 49.65 9.13 7.45
CA GLN A 547 50.50 8.20 8.20
C GLN A 547 49.72 7.68 9.41
N LEU A 548 49.80 6.36 9.62
CA LEU A 548 49.31 5.65 10.79
C LEU A 548 50.49 5.02 11.53
N ALA A 549 50.68 5.38 12.79
CA ALA A 549 51.62 4.72 13.68
C ALA A 549 51.15 3.28 14.00
N PRO A 550 52.05 2.43 14.51
CA PRO A 550 51.68 1.11 15.03
C PRO A 550 50.53 1.19 16.01
N MET A 551 49.51 0.36 15.86
CA MET A 551 48.34 0.29 16.76
C MET A 551 47.53 1.61 16.88
N GLU A 552 47.76 2.60 16.02
CA GLU A 552 47.07 3.90 16.09
C GLU A 552 45.62 3.79 15.62
N ALA A 553 44.73 4.49 16.33
CA ALA A 553 43.41 4.86 15.84
C ALA A 553 43.41 6.35 15.49
N LYS A 554 43.12 6.68 14.23
CA LYS A 554 43.11 8.05 13.71
C LYS A 554 41.73 8.40 13.18
N THR A 555 41.30 9.64 13.42
CA THR A 555 40.00 10.14 12.96
C THR A 555 40.19 11.25 11.93
N LEU A 556 39.51 11.12 10.79
CA LEU A 556 39.46 12.13 9.73
C LEU A 556 38.08 12.79 9.75
N HIS A 557 38.04 14.12 9.77
CA HIS A 557 36.81 14.90 9.70
C HIS A 557 36.63 15.43 8.28
N GLN A 558 35.42 15.31 7.74
CA GLN A 558 35.07 15.79 6.39
C GLN A 558 33.70 16.48 6.43
N GLU A 559 33.49 17.37 5.46
CA GLU A 559 32.24 18.12 5.31
C GLU A 559 31.91 18.31 3.81
N ILE A 560 30.62 18.14 3.47
CA ILE A 560 30.05 18.55 2.17
C ILE A 560 29.13 19.74 2.42
N SER A 561 29.45 20.88 1.79
CA SER A 561 28.68 22.12 1.97
C SER A 561 27.31 22.05 1.25
N PRO A 562 26.29 22.80 1.71
CA PRO A 562 24.96 22.82 1.08
C PRO A 562 24.96 23.09 -0.42
N ALA A 563 25.79 24.02 -0.88
CA ALA A 563 25.90 24.36 -2.29
C ALA A 563 26.42 23.20 -3.17
N GLN A 564 27.09 22.21 -2.58
CA GLN A 564 27.63 21.05 -3.31
C GLN A 564 26.60 19.93 -3.49
N TYR A 565 25.56 19.87 -2.64
CA TYR A 565 24.55 18.81 -2.69
C TYR A 565 23.14 19.30 -3.04
N GLU A 566 22.90 20.61 -3.15
CA GLU A 566 21.54 21.17 -3.28
C GLU A 566 20.72 20.59 -4.45
N ASP A 567 21.39 20.19 -5.53
CA ASP A 567 20.77 19.56 -6.71
C ASP A 567 20.29 18.12 -6.48
N VAL A 568 20.74 17.46 -5.40
CA VAL A 568 20.45 16.06 -5.08
C VAL A 568 19.59 15.94 -3.81
N VAL A 569 18.93 17.03 -3.41
CA VAL A 569 18.02 17.07 -2.26
C VAL A 569 16.66 16.50 -2.61
N GLY A 570 16.16 15.60 -1.74
CA GLY A 570 14.77 15.13 -1.77
C GLY A 570 14.67 13.64 -2.02
N ASP A 571 14.40 13.27 -3.27
CA ASP A 571 14.07 11.90 -3.66
C ASP A 571 15.32 11.06 -4.01
N ASP A 572 16.45 11.71 -4.24
CA ASP A 572 17.73 11.06 -4.52
C ASP A 572 18.39 10.50 -3.25
N MET A 573 19.11 9.40 -3.42
CA MET A 573 19.98 8.83 -2.39
C MET A 573 21.43 9.20 -2.69
N ILE A 574 22.26 9.33 -1.68
CA ILE A 574 23.69 9.62 -1.80
C ILE A 574 24.45 8.37 -1.37
N ASN A 575 25.33 7.89 -2.23
CA ASN A 575 26.36 6.92 -1.87
C ASN A 575 27.64 7.70 -1.54
N LEU A 576 28.06 7.65 -0.26
CA LEU A 576 29.32 8.19 0.22
C LEU A 576 30.25 7.02 0.54
N ALA A 577 31.41 6.97 -0.09
CA ALA A 577 32.40 5.93 0.14
C ALA A 577 33.79 6.51 0.40
N VAL A 578 34.57 5.79 1.20
CA VAL A 578 35.99 6.02 1.39
C VAL A 578 36.75 4.73 1.06
N VAL A 579 37.75 4.85 0.18
CA VAL A 579 38.70 3.78 -0.12
C VAL A 579 40.07 4.19 0.42
N MET A 580 40.70 3.29 1.17
CA MET A 580 42.07 3.43 1.65
C MET A 580 42.96 2.36 1.05
N GLU A 581 44.16 2.75 0.61
CA GLU A 581 45.16 1.86 0.03
C GLU A 581 46.44 1.93 0.86
N ASP A 582 46.93 0.79 1.34
CA ASP A 582 48.26 0.69 1.94
C ASP A 582 49.30 0.77 0.81
N MET A 583 50.09 1.85 0.79
CA MET A 583 51.07 2.12 -0.27
C MET A 583 52.19 1.08 -0.35
N LYS A 584 52.34 0.21 0.65
CA LYS A 584 53.37 -0.83 0.67
C LYS A 584 52.86 -2.19 0.21
N SER A 585 51.63 -2.56 0.57
CA SER A 585 51.06 -3.88 0.24
C SER A 585 50.04 -3.85 -0.90
N ASP A 586 49.63 -2.65 -1.34
CA ASP A 586 48.52 -2.42 -2.27
C ASP A 586 47.16 -2.97 -1.78
N GLU A 587 47.06 -3.33 -0.49
CA GLU A 587 45.82 -3.79 0.14
C GLU A 587 44.84 -2.61 0.26
N ARG A 588 43.57 -2.87 -0.07
CA ARG A 588 42.51 -1.85 -0.06
C ARG A 588 41.38 -2.16 0.91
N PHE A 589 40.94 -1.10 1.56
CA PHE A 589 39.87 -1.11 2.55
C PHE A 589 38.80 -0.12 2.15
N LEU A 590 37.53 -0.51 2.27
CA LEU A 590 36.38 0.33 1.94
C LEU A 590 35.43 0.44 3.13
N ALA A 591 34.93 1.65 3.34
CA ALA A 591 33.73 1.89 4.13
C ALA A 591 32.79 2.78 3.30
N SER A 592 31.50 2.52 3.40
CA SER A 592 30.49 3.27 2.66
C SER A 592 29.23 3.44 3.48
N GLU A 593 28.54 4.57 3.29
CA GLU A 593 27.21 4.80 3.84
C GLU A 593 26.34 5.38 2.73
N GLU A 594 25.10 4.90 2.65
CA GLU A 594 24.08 5.48 1.80
C GLU A 594 23.05 6.21 2.64
N PHE A 595 22.66 7.41 2.23
CA PHE A 595 21.72 8.25 2.95
C PHE A 595 20.97 9.20 2.01
N ASN A 596 19.79 9.63 2.42
CA ASN A 596 19.06 10.73 1.80
C ASN A 596 19.34 12.05 2.54
N ILE A 597 19.17 13.16 1.86
CA ILE A 597 19.07 14.49 2.48
C ILE A 597 17.60 14.82 2.65
N ALA A 598 17.15 14.84 3.91
CA ALA A 598 15.75 15.11 4.21
C ALA A 598 15.38 16.52 3.76
N SER A 599 14.29 16.63 2.99
CA SER A 599 13.71 17.93 2.66
C SER A 599 13.12 18.57 3.93
N PRO A 600 13.05 19.91 4.02
CA PRO A 600 12.24 20.56 5.06
C PRO A 600 10.78 20.09 4.95
N GLU A 601 10.02 20.27 6.02
CA GLU A 601 8.59 19.94 6.05
C GLU A 601 7.72 21.20 5.91
N LEU A 602 6.55 21.07 5.28
CA LEU A 602 5.51 22.10 5.35
C LEU A 602 4.79 21.98 6.69
N ILE A 603 4.72 23.08 7.43
CA ILE A 603 4.00 23.13 8.71
C ILE A 603 2.56 23.51 8.43
N ILE A 604 1.60 22.71 8.90
CA ILE A 604 0.16 22.98 8.74
C ILE A 604 -0.47 23.17 10.12
N GLU A 605 -1.00 24.37 10.35
CA GLU A 605 -1.68 24.75 11.60
C GLU A 605 -3.17 24.96 11.33
N ILE A 606 -4.04 24.31 12.09
CA ILE A 606 -5.50 24.46 11.98
C ILE A 606 -5.95 25.45 13.06
N ALA A 607 -6.71 26.47 12.69
CA ALA A 607 -7.35 27.36 13.67
C ALA A 607 -8.37 26.56 14.50
N ASP A 608 -8.49 26.82 15.81
CA ASP A 608 -9.50 26.20 16.67
C ASP A 608 -9.67 24.67 16.50
N GLU A 609 -8.54 23.94 16.50
CA GLU A 609 -8.45 22.50 16.18
C GLU A 609 -9.42 21.62 16.99
N SER A 610 -9.81 22.05 18.19
CA SER A 610 -10.74 21.34 19.08
C SER A 610 -12.22 21.43 18.69
N SER A 611 -12.61 22.30 17.74
CA SER A 611 -14.03 22.58 17.42
C SER A 611 -14.43 22.27 15.98
N ILE A 612 -13.66 21.43 15.28
CA ILE A 612 -13.91 21.11 13.88
C ILE A 612 -15.14 20.20 13.76
N ALA A 613 -16.08 20.63 12.93
CA ALA A 613 -17.39 20.02 12.79
C ALA A 613 -17.78 19.87 11.32
N LEU A 614 -18.59 18.85 11.05
CA LEU A 614 -19.15 18.57 9.74
C LEU A 614 -19.90 19.79 9.19
N ASN A 615 -19.67 20.11 7.91
CA ASN A 615 -20.30 21.22 7.18
C ASN A 615 -20.10 22.61 7.79
N LYS A 616 -19.11 22.81 8.67
CA LYS A 616 -18.70 24.12 9.17
C LYS A 616 -17.38 24.52 8.54
N GLU A 617 -17.29 25.79 8.13
CA GLU A 617 -16.07 26.34 7.55
C GLU A 617 -14.94 26.33 8.57
N GLN A 618 -13.75 25.94 8.12
CA GLN A 618 -12.54 25.86 8.92
C GLN A 618 -11.35 26.46 8.17
N VAL A 619 -10.37 26.97 8.90
CA VAL A 619 -9.17 27.59 8.36
C VAL A 619 -7.91 26.85 8.78
N ALA A 620 -6.99 26.67 7.83
CA ALA A 620 -5.62 26.22 8.05
C ALA A 620 -4.61 27.26 7.52
N THR A 621 -3.42 27.29 8.11
CA THR A 621 -2.26 28.03 7.59
C THR A 621 -1.15 27.04 7.25
N VAL A 622 -0.69 27.05 6.00
CA VAL A 622 0.45 26.25 5.56
C VAL A 622 1.68 27.15 5.46
N THR A 623 2.75 26.79 6.18
CA THR A 623 3.96 27.59 6.32
C THR A 623 5.16 26.88 5.72
N PHE A 624 5.99 27.64 5.01
CA PHE A 624 7.28 27.21 4.47
C PHE A 624 8.38 28.23 4.85
N VAL A 625 9.57 27.72 5.16
CA VAL A 625 10.79 28.51 5.39
C VAL A 625 11.86 28.02 4.41
N ASN A 626 12.50 28.91 3.67
CA ASN A 626 13.51 28.56 2.67
C ASN A 626 14.86 28.20 3.33
N PRO A 627 15.30 26.92 3.31
CA PRO A 627 16.59 26.53 3.88
C PRO A 627 17.74 26.61 2.85
N PHE A 628 17.45 26.87 1.58
CA PHE A 628 18.44 26.84 0.50
C PHE A 628 19.25 28.13 0.44
N SER A 629 20.46 28.03 -0.10
CA SER A 629 21.40 29.15 -0.30
C SER A 629 20.95 30.16 -1.36
N HIS A 630 19.87 29.86 -2.11
CA HIS A 630 19.38 30.67 -3.22
C HIS A 630 17.85 30.89 -3.11
N PRO A 631 17.27 31.88 -3.83
CA PRO A 631 15.83 32.11 -3.82
C PRO A 631 15.06 30.95 -4.47
N VAL A 632 13.93 30.56 -3.89
CA VAL A 632 13.06 29.48 -4.44
C VAL A 632 11.66 29.98 -4.75
N SER A 633 11.04 29.42 -5.79
CA SER A 633 9.66 29.72 -6.18
C SER A 633 8.95 28.44 -6.62
N GLY A 634 7.62 28.41 -6.52
CA GLY A 634 6.90 27.15 -6.76
C GLY A 634 5.40 27.25 -6.72
N VAL A 635 4.75 26.09 -6.72
CA VAL A 635 3.29 25.94 -6.59
C VAL A 635 2.98 25.09 -5.37
N LEU A 636 2.28 25.68 -4.40
CA LEU A 636 1.72 24.98 -3.26
C LEU A 636 0.39 24.35 -3.68
N THR A 637 0.28 23.03 -3.56
CA THR A 637 -0.95 22.27 -3.77
C THR A 637 -1.43 21.70 -2.43
N VAL A 638 -2.71 21.90 -2.10
CA VAL A 638 -3.32 21.39 -0.86
C VAL A 638 -4.55 20.56 -1.18
N ALA A 639 -4.67 19.41 -0.52
CA ALA A 639 -5.74 18.44 -0.73
C ALA A 639 -6.08 17.72 0.59
N GLY A 640 -7.30 17.20 0.68
CA GLY A 640 -7.71 16.34 1.78
C GLY A 640 -9.06 15.68 1.50
N ALA A 641 -9.08 14.35 1.42
CA ALA A 641 -10.32 13.59 1.19
C ALA A 641 -11.32 13.86 2.33
N GLY A 642 -12.54 14.24 1.97
CA GLY A 642 -13.57 14.65 2.94
C GLY A 642 -13.36 16.02 3.60
N LEU A 643 -12.31 16.77 3.21
CA LEU A 643 -12.01 18.12 3.71
C LEU A 643 -12.12 19.18 2.61
N ILE A 644 -11.54 18.89 1.43
CA ILE A 644 -11.44 19.79 0.28
C ILE A 644 -11.94 19.05 -0.95
N GLN A 645 -12.84 19.68 -1.72
CA GLN A 645 -13.25 19.15 -3.01
C GLN A 645 -12.13 19.41 -4.05
N GLY A 646 -11.46 18.35 -4.50
CA GLY A 646 -10.35 18.45 -5.46
C GLY A 646 -9.05 18.92 -4.81
N LYS A 647 -8.33 19.84 -5.48
CA LYS A 647 -7.04 20.36 -5.03
C LYS A 647 -7.03 21.89 -5.12
N LEU A 648 -6.51 22.56 -4.11
CA LEU A 648 -6.26 24.00 -4.13
C LEU A 648 -4.81 24.26 -4.56
N GLN A 649 -4.58 25.25 -5.40
CA GLN A 649 -3.24 25.60 -5.89
C GLN A 649 -2.95 27.09 -5.69
N PHE A 650 -1.77 27.38 -5.14
CA PHE A 650 -1.30 28.73 -4.88
C PHE A 650 0.12 28.90 -5.43
N ARG A 651 0.35 29.98 -6.17
CA ARG A 651 1.68 30.31 -6.68
C ARG A 651 2.48 31.02 -5.58
N MET A 652 3.66 30.50 -5.28
CA MET A 652 4.62 31.12 -4.39
C MET A 652 5.61 31.95 -5.19
N SER A 653 5.62 33.26 -4.97
CA SER A 653 6.63 34.17 -5.51
C SER A 653 8.04 33.82 -5.01
N PRO A 654 9.11 34.25 -5.70
CA PRO A 654 10.49 34.01 -5.26
C PRO A 654 10.71 34.43 -3.81
N LEU A 655 11.15 33.47 -2.99
CA LEU A 655 11.40 33.61 -1.56
C LEU A 655 12.91 33.54 -1.32
N ALA A 656 13.50 34.60 -0.77
CA ALA A 656 14.93 34.68 -0.49
C ALA A 656 15.40 33.62 0.56
N PRO A 657 16.70 33.28 0.62
CA PRO A 657 17.26 32.42 1.67
C PRO A 657 16.84 32.86 3.07
N GLY A 658 16.40 31.91 3.92
CA GLY A 658 15.88 32.19 5.26
C GLY A 658 14.50 32.87 5.32
N GLY A 659 13.91 33.23 4.17
CA GLY A 659 12.58 33.82 4.10
C GLY A 659 11.48 32.84 4.54
N LYS A 660 10.39 33.38 5.08
CA LYS A 660 9.21 32.63 5.54
C LYS A 660 7.96 33.08 4.79
N VAL A 661 7.12 32.14 4.36
CA VAL A 661 5.81 32.41 3.76
C VAL A 661 4.73 31.55 4.42
N GLY A 662 3.55 32.13 4.63
CA GLY A 662 2.37 31.45 5.15
C GLY A 662 1.18 31.65 4.20
N GLN A 663 0.55 30.56 3.79
CA GLN A 663 -0.65 30.56 2.96
C GLN A 663 -1.86 30.13 3.79
N ARG A 664 -2.84 31.03 3.92
CA ARG A 664 -4.13 30.74 4.56
C ARG A 664 -5.04 30.00 3.59
N ILE A 665 -5.69 28.94 4.07
CA ILE A 665 -6.57 28.06 3.31
C ILE A 665 -7.87 27.88 4.08
N THR A 666 -8.99 27.96 3.38
CA THR A 666 -10.33 27.71 3.91
C THR A 666 -10.84 26.38 3.35
N PHE A 667 -11.45 25.55 4.20
CA PHE A 667 -12.04 24.27 3.81
C PHE A 667 -13.32 23.98 4.60
N THR A 668 -14.13 23.03 4.13
CA THR A 668 -15.39 22.65 4.78
C THR A 668 -15.49 21.13 4.82
N PRO A 669 -15.34 20.50 6.00
CA PRO A 669 -15.43 19.05 6.14
C PRO A 669 -16.77 18.49 5.65
N SER A 670 -16.73 17.45 4.82
CA SER A 670 -17.90 16.75 4.29
C SER A 670 -18.03 15.31 4.79
N MET A 671 -17.05 14.82 5.55
CA MET A 671 -17.06 13.50 6.19
C MET A 671 -16.60 13.60 7.64
N VAL A 672 -17.19 12.78 8.52
CA VAL A 672 -16.80 12.68 9.94
C VAL A 672 -15.57 11.80 10.13
N GLY A 673 -14.99 11.87 11.33
CA GLY A 673 -13.85 11.03 11.75
C GLY A 673 -12.49 11.68 11.50
N MET A 674 -11.44 10.87 11.61
CA MET A 674 -10.06 11.32 11.38
C MET A 674 -9.77 11.44 9.89
N LYS A 675 -9.41 12.64 9.44
CA LYS A 675 -9.04 12.95 8.05
C LYS A 675 -7.65 13.58 7.98
N MET A 676 -7.04 13.53 6.80
CA MET A 676 -5.72 14.11 6.56
C MET A 676 -5.81 15.30 5.62
N LEU A 677 -5.32 16.45 6.07
CA LEU A 677 -5.01 17.59 5.22
C LEU A 677 -3.54 17.47 4.82
N GLN A 678 -3.25 17.38 3.53
CA GLN A 678 -1.90 17.28 3.01
C GLN A 678 -1.57 18.45 2.08
N ALA A 679 -0.31 18.87 2.09
CA ALA A 679 0.22 19.93 1.28
C ALA A 679 1.52 19.49 0.59
N THR A 680 1.70 19.94 -0.65
CA THR A 680 2.92 19.72 -1.42
C THR A 680 3.35 21.02 -2.09
N LEU A 681 4.61 21.44 -1.90
CA LEU A 681 5.20 22.58 -2.58
C LEU A 681 6.19 22.07 -3.62
N SER A 682 5.80 22.16 -4.89
CA SER A 682 6.64 21.80 -6.02
C SER A 682 7.38 23.03 -6.51
N PHE A 683 8.71 23.01 -6.48
CA PHE A 683 9.51 24.14 -6.93
C PHE A 683 9.60 24.20 -8.45
N THR A 684 9.71 25.42 -8.99
CA THR A 684 9.87 25.67 -10.43
C THR A 684 11.33 25.78 -10.84
N ASN A 685 12.23 26.09 -9.91
CA ASN A 685 13.64 26.34 -10.19
C ASN A 685 14.61 25.26 -9.66
N ILE A 686 14.13 24.33 -8.84
CA ILE A 686 14.90 23.16 -8.37
C ILE A 686 14.05 21.89 -8.46
N ARG A 687 14.70 20.72 -8.55
CA ARG A 687 14.03 19.41 -8.74
C ARG A 687 13.56 18.77 -7.42
N THR A 688 13.03 19.56 -6.51
CA THR A 688 12.61 19.09 -5.18
C THR A 688 11.13 19.40 -4.96
N THR A 689 10.44 18.50 -4.24
CA THR A 689 9.07 18.72 -3.77
C THR A 689 9.02 18.55 -2.26
N ILE A 690 8.59 19.59 -1.56
CA ILE A 690 8.41 19.60 -0.11
C ILE A 690 6.99 19.15 0.20
N ARG A 691 6.83 18.39 1.28
CA ARG A 691 5.54 17.83 1.68
C ARG A 691 5.28 18.14 3.15
N GLY A 692 4.01 18.12 3.53
CA GLY A 692 3.58 18.18 4.91
C GLY A 692 2.14 17.72 5.02
N PHE A 693 1.73 17.32 6.22
CA PHE A 693 0.37 16.90 6.48
C PHE A 693 -0.03 17.20 7.91
N LYS A 694 -1.33 17.20 8.16
CA LYS A 694 -1.93 17.31 9.48
C LYS A 694 -3.17 16.44 9.54
N MET A 695 -3.26 15.62 10.58
CA MET A 695 -4.47 14.87 10.89
C MET A 695 -5.48 15.79 11.58
N VAL A 696 -6.75 15.65 11.21
CA VAL A 696 -7.86 16.51 11.64
C VAL A 696 -9.00 15.60 12.09
N SER A 697 -9.50 15.79 13.32
CA SER A 697 -10.67 15.06 13.83
C SER A 697 -11.94 15.86 13.57
N ILE A 698 -12.93 15.25 12.90
CA ILE A 698 -14.19 15.93 12.54
C ILE A 698 -15.35 15.28 13.29
N SER A 699 -16.08 16.10 14.05
CA SER A 699 -17.30 15.68 14.76
C SER A 699 -18.56 15.86 13.92
N SER A 700 -19.61 15.06 14.19
CA SER A 700 -20.90 15.13 13.48
C SER A 700 -21.77 16.35 13.84
N VAL A 701 -21.36 17.13 14.84
CA VAL A 701 -22.20 18.03 15.67
C VAL A 701 -23.21 17.25 16.53
#